data_AF-A0A7W8RNQ6-F1
#
_entry.id   AF-A0A7W8RNQ6-F1
#
_cell.length_a   1.000
_cell.length_b   1.000
_cell.length_c   1.000
_cell.angle_alpha   90.00
_cell.angle_beta   90.00
_cell.angle_gamma   90.00
#
_symmetry.space_group_name_H-M   'P 1'
#
loop_
_entity.id
_entity.type
_entity.pdbx_description
1 polymer ?
#
loop_
_entity_poly.entity_id
_entity_poly.type
_entity_poly.pdbx_seq_one_letter_code
_entity_poly.pdbx_strand_id
1 'polypeptide(L)'
;MAQIERRLSKTEQRRQTRNTDQSDDAGSWDDKLLQAGTPLWASNWLRLAVTLLAALLFTSAMTVNLAVSKQWTFGILCMVVAVLLNRIRGRIITVSLVALSVFMSLRYLYWRVTQTLSFTTSLDMTFGCLLLLAEGYAVLMLLCSYFQTLWPLHRRPARLPADSSAWPTVDVYIPTFNEPLQVVRQSVLAATLLDWPADKLRVYVLDDGRRDEFRQFCEQAGVDYLTRPDNAHAKAGNLNAALSRTSGEYIAVFDCDHVTTRSFLQVCMGWFLKDPKMAMVQTPHVFYSPDPFERNLETFRKVPNEGDLFYGVLQNGNDLWNAAFFCGSCAVLRRSALEDVGGVATESVTEDALTALKMSTRGYNTAYLAIPQAAGLATESLGRHVGQRIRWARGMAEIFRRFNPLLIAGLTLPQRLCYLSAMMHFFFGLPRIVFLITPMAYLFFGAHVFHASALMVLAYVVPHLVISSLGASRIQGRFRHSFWSEVYETVLAWYVILPALQAVLFPGSKGFNVTSKGGVIRQSFLDWAMARPYIVLLLINLTGFMVGVAGLIRSPGWPEATSILFNLVWVTYNIMNLSAAAGVASESRQLRLAPRVQIELPAAVIHADGTRIDCQTSDYSHGGLGLVLPEGAPLPEHGDRITVAVLRDDYEDVFPAEVQVCRGRTIGVSFPTLTIAQERAWIGATFSRADSWIASWGSYRPDRPLRSLFEVLGIGMRGFGELFRHLFLGGRERLGRSSADPASDLGTKQS
;
A
#
# COMPACT_ATOMS: atom_id res chain seq x y z
N MET A 1 10.01 26.54 -2.07
CA MET A 1 9.96 26.14 -3.50
C MET A 1 11.31 26.08 -4.21
N ALA A 2 12.13 27.13 -4.34
CA ALA A 2 13.37 27.08 -5.13
C ALA A 2 14.42 26.02 -4.68
N GLN A 3 14.55 25.71 -3.38
CA GLN A 3 15.39 24.60 -2.88
C GLN A 3 14.77 23.22 -3.17
N ILE A 4 13.44 23.09 -3.09
CA ILE A 4 12.71 21.88 -3.47
C ILE A 4 12.80 21.71 -4.98
N GLU A 5 12.67 22.75 -5.81
CA GLU A 5 12.88 22.70 -7.26
C GLU A 5 14.36 22.46 -7.62
N ARG A 6 15.33 22.98 -6.85
CA ARG A 6 16.76 22.69 -7.04
C ARG A 6 17.13 21.28 -6.61
N ARG A 7 16.55 20.73 -5.54
CA ARG A 7 16.76 19.33 -5.12
C ARG A 7 15.90 18.37 -5.93
N LEU A 8 14.69 18.73 -6.33
CA LEU A 8 13.89 17.99 -7.30
C LEU A 8 14.61 17.99 -8.64
N SER A 9 15.19 19.11 -9.11
CA SER A 9 15.98 19.13 -10.34
C SER A 9 17.36 18.49 -10.21
N LYS A 10 18.06 18.57 -9.06
CA LYS A 10 19.34 17.85 -8.83
C LYS A 10 19.12 16.35 -8.57
N THR A 11 18.02 15.98 -7.93
CA THR A 11 17.57 14.59 -7.77
C THR A 11 16.96 14.10 -9.07
N GLU A 12 16.35 14.96 -9.90
CA GLU A 12 15.94 14.67 -11.28
C GLU A 12 17.15 14.56 -12.19
N GLN A 13 18.24 15.31 -11.99
CA GLN A 13 19.50 15.18 -12.73
C GLN A 13 20.30 13.95 -12.28
N ARG A 14 20.32 13.64 -10.97
CA ARG A 14 20.82 12.35 -10.44
C ARG A 14 19.88 11.18 -10.79
N ARG A 15 18.57 11.41 -10.96
CA ARG A 15 17.62 10.47 -11.57
C ARG A 15 17.88 10.40 -13.08
N GLN A 16 18.24 11.44 -13.81
CA GLN A 16 18.55 11.32 -15.24
C GLN A 16 19.84 10.53 -15.46
N THR A 17 20.80 10.65 -14.54
CA THR A 17 22.08 9.90 -14.61
C THR A 17 22.05 8.51 -13.95
N ARG A 18 21.09 8.20 -13.07
CA ARG A 18 20.93 6.86 -12.42
C ARG A 18 19.60 6.13 -12.74
N ASN A 19 18.55 6.87 -13.12
CA ASN A 19 17.26 6.44 -13.68
C ASN A 19 17.21 6.67 -15.20
N THR A 20 18.19 6.17 -15.93
CA THR A 20 17.96 5.85 -17.34
C THR A 20 16.82 4.83 -17.55
N ASP A 21 16.05 4.38 -16.53
CA ASP A 21 15.22 3.18 -16.62
C ASP A 21 13.70 3.30 -16.42
N GLN A 22 13.08 4.43 -16.05
CA GLN A 22 11.62 4.57 -16.14
C GLN A 22 11.12 5.99 -15.78
N SER A 23 10.34 6.56 -16.69
CA SER A 23 9.56 7.82 -16.64
C SER A 23 10.32 9.15 -16.71
N ASP A 24 9.89 9.91 -17.73
CA ASP A 24 9.99 11.35 -17.94
C ASP A 24 11.38 11.92 -18.27
N ASP A 25 11.72 11.84 -19.56
CA ASP A 25 12.46 12.91 -20.21
C ASP A 25 11.99 13.10 -21.66
N ALA A 26 11.98 14.37 -22.06
CA ALA A 26 11.41 14.90 -23.28
C ALA A 26 11.90 14.20 -24.56
N GLY A 27 10.95 13.86 -25.45
CA GLY A 27 11.20 13.59 -26.86
C GLY A 27 11.52 12.13 -27.19
N SER A 28 10.74 11.18 -26.69
CA SER A 28 10.83 9.80 -27.18
C SER A 28 10.32 9.73 -28.64
N TRP A 29 10.84 8.78 -29.42
CA TRP A 29 10.48 8.58 -30.83
C TRP A 29 8.96 8.47 -31.04
N ASP A 30 8.25 7.94 -30.04
CA ASP A 30 6.80 7.81 -30.02
C ASP A 30 6.06 9.13 -29.74
N ASP A 31 6.61 10.07 -28.97
CA ASP A 31 5.98 11.40 -28.81
C ASP A 31 5.93 12.14 -30.16
N LYS A 32 6.99 12.02 -30.97
CA LYS A 32 7.02 12.56 -32.34
C LYS A 32 5.99 11.89 -33.26
N LEU A 33 5.81 10.57 -33.15
CA LEU A 33 4.78 9.84 -33.90
C LEU A 33 3.36 10.23 -33.48
N LEU A 34 3.10 10.36 -32.19
CA LEU A 34 1.81 10.79 -31.65
C LEU A 34 1.46 12.21 -32.11
N GLN A 35 2.44 13.11 -32.19
CA GLN A 35 2.25 14.47 -32.71
C GLN A 35 2.08 14.52 -34.23
N ALA A 36 2.77 13.65 -34.98
CA ALA A 36 2.73 13.61 -36.46
C ALA A 36 1.40 13.08 -37.04
N GLY A 37 0.65 12.26 -36.29
CA GLY A 37 -0.62 11.65 -36.75
C GLY A 37 -1.85 12.58 -36.77
N THR A 38 -1.69 13.86 -36.41
CA THR A 38 -2.78 14.78 -36.06
C THR A 38 -3.82 15.11 -37.15
N PRO A 39 -3.54 15.15 -38.47
CA PRO A 39 -4.56 15.56 -39.45
C PRO A 39 -5.58 14.46 -39.79
N LEU A 40 -5.11 13.23 -40.03
CA LEU A 40 -5.98 12.10 -40.42
C LEU A 40 -6.86 11.63 -39.26
N TRP A 41 -6.31 11.63 -38.04
CA TRP A 41 -7.03 11.21 -36.83
C TRP A 41 -8.01 12.26 -36.29
N ALA A 42 -8.16 13.43 -36.93
CA ALA A 42 -9.09 14.47 -36.50
C ALA A 42 -10.57 14.10 -36.73
N SER A 43 -10.87 13.27 -37.74
CA SER A 43 -12.24 12.86 -38.08
C SER A 43 -12.81 11.85 -37.09
N ASN A 44 -13.91 12.21 -36.40
CA ASN A 44 -14.64 11.30 -35.51
C ASN A 44 -15.10 10.01 -36.21
N TRP A 45 -15.56 10.12 -37.46
CA TRP A 45 -16.04 8.97 -38.24
C TRP A 45 -14.93 8.01 -38.60
N LEU A 46 -13.77 8.52 -39.02
CA LEU A 46 -12.62 7.66 -39.31
C LEU A 46 -12.14 6.94 -38.05
N ARG A 47 -12.06 7.65 -36.92
CA ARG A 47 -11.72 7.04 -35.63
C ARG A 47 -12.68 5.92 -35.27
N LEU A 48 -13.98 6.17 -35.36
CA LEU A 48 -15.00 5.17 -35.07
C LEU A 48 -14.88 3.96 -36.01
N ALA A 49 -14.74 4.18 -37.32
CA ALA A 49 -14.63 3.11 -38.31
C ALA A 49 -13.38 2.23 -38.07
N VAL A 50 -12.22 2.85 -37.82
CA VAL A 50 -10.98 2.13 -37.49
C VAL A 50 -11.11 1.37 -36.17
N THR A 51 -11.72 1.96 -35.15
CA THR A 51 -11.96 1.28 -33.87
C THR A 51 -12.90 0.08 -34.03
N LEU A 52 -13.98 0.21 -34.81
CA LEU A 52 -14.91 -0.89 -35.07
C LEU A 52 -14.24 -2.01 -35.87
N LEU A 53 -13.45 -1.69 -36.89
CA LEU A 53 -12.68 -2.67 -37.66
C LEU A 53 -11.65 -3.38 -36.78
N ALA A 54 -10.91 -2.63 -35.95
CA ALA A 54 -9.95 -3.20 -35.01
C ALA A 54 -10.64 -4.12 -33.98
N ALA A 55 -11.81 -3.71 -33.46
CA ALA A 55 -12.61 -4.54 -32.55
C ALA A 55 -13.08 -5.83 -33.24
N LEU A 56 -13.55 -5.75 -34.48
CA LEU A 56 -13.95 -6.92 -35.27
C LEU A 56 -12.77 -7.88 -35.45
N LEU A 57 -11.62 -7.40 -35.93
CA LEU A 57 -10.42 -8.21 -36.14
C LEU A 57 -9.91 -8.82 -34.83
N PHE A 58 -9.92 -8.04 -33.74
CA PHE A 58 -9.54 -8.49 -32.41
C PHE A 58 -10.44 -9.64 -31.95
N THR A 59 -11.76 -9.46 -32.02
CA THR A 59 -12.73 -10.49 -31.64
C THR A 59 -12.60 -11.72 -32.51
N SER A 60 -12.50 -11.56 -33.84
CA SER A 60 -12.33 -12.69 -34.77
C SER A 60 -11.07 -13.49 -34.44
N ALA A 61 -9.92 -12.84 -34.22
CA ALA A 61 -8.67 -13.51 -33.87
C ALA A 61 -8.73 -14.18 -32.49
N MET A 62 -9.39 -13.54 -31.52
CA MET A 62 -9.58 -14.07 -30.17
C MET A 62 -10.38 -15.38 -30.18
N THR A 63 -11.42 -15.48 -31.01
CA THR A 63 -12.35 -16.63 -31.01
C THR A 63 -11.89 -17.85 -31.81
N VAL A 64 -10.75 -17.77 -32.54
CA VAL A 64 -10.27 -18.90 -33.35
C VAL A 64 -9.85 -20.09 -32.47
N ASN A 65 -10.48 -21.24 -32.66
CA ASN A 65 -10.07 -22.48 -32.00
C ASN A 65 -8.87 -23.11 -32.72
N LEU A 66 -7.80 -23.36 -31.97
CA LEU A 66 -6.57 -23.97 -32.49
C LEU A 66 -6.33 -25.34 -31.86
N ALA A 67 -5.82 -26.28 -32.65
CA ALA A 67 -5.27 -27.52 -32.14
C ALA A 67 -4.08 -27.24 -31.20
N VAL A 68 -3.79 -28.16 -30.27
CA VAL A 68 -2.77 -27.99 -29.21
C VAL A 68 -1.44 -27.49 -29.75
N SER A 69 -0.92 -28.11 -30.83
CA SER A 69 0.37 -27.72 -31.43
C SER A 69 0.36 -26.28 -31.98
N LYS A 70 -0.70 -25.92 -32.73
CA LYS A 70 -0.86 -24.56 -33.29
C LYS A 70 -1.04 -23.50 -32.20
N GLN A 71 -1.77 -23.83 -31.12
CA GLN A 71 -1.94 -22.94 -29.98
C GLN A 71 -0.61 -22.71 -29.25
N TRP A 72 0.21 -23.75 -29.07
CA TRP A 72 1.56 -23.59 -28.51
C TRP A 72 2.44 -22.70 -29.38
N THR A 73 2.48 -22.93 -30.70
CA THR A 73 3.24 -22.09 -31.63
C THR A 73 2.80 -20.63 -31.54
N PHE A 74 1.48 -20.38 -31.53
CA PHE A 74 0.92 -19.05 -31.41
C PHE A 74 1.29 -18.39 -30.07
N GLY A 75 1.07 -19.09 -28.96
CA GLY A 75 1.39 -18.61 -27.61
C GLY A 75 2.87 -18.28 -27.43
N ILE A 76 3.77 -19.15 -27.92
CA ILE A 76 5.23 -18.94 -27.88
C ILE A 76 5.62 -17.73 -28.71
N LEU A 77 5.08 -17.59 -29.92
CA LEU A 77 5.34 -16.42 -30.77
C LEU A 77 4.91 -15.13 -30.08
N CYS A 78 3.71 -15.09 -29.49
CA CYS A 78 3.24 -13.93 -28.72
C CYS A 78 4.14 -13.63 -27.52
N MET A 79 4.59 -14.64 -26.77
CA MET A 79 5.52 -14.46 -25.66
C MET A 79 6.87 -13.90 -26.12
N VAL A 80 7.43 -14.43 -27.22
CA VAL A 80 8.69 -13.92 -27.79
C VAL A 80 8.52 -12.46 -28.22
N VAL A 81 7.44 -12.13 -28.92
CA VAL A 81 7.11 -10.75 -29.30
C VAL A 81 6.99 -9.87 -28.06
N ALA A 82 6.28 -10.30 -27.02
CA ALA A 82 6.15 -9.55 -25.77
C ALA A 82 7.51 -9.29 -25.10
N VAL A 83 8.37 -10.31 -25.01
CA VAL A 83 9.72 -10.16 -24.44
C VAL A 83 10.57 -9.19 -25.27
N LEU A 84 10.51 -9.28 -26.60
CA LEU A 84 11.24 -8.37 -27.49
C LEU A 84 10.73 -6.93 -27.37
N LEU A 85 9.41 -6.74 -27.40
CA LEU A 85 8.78 -5.44 -27.19
C LEU A 85 9.15 -4.85 -25.83
N ASN A 86 9.15 -5.65 -24.76
CA ASN A 86 9.46 -5.15 -23.42
C ASN A 86 10.89 -4.60 -23.28
N ARG A 87 11.82 -4.97 -24.17
CA ARG A 87 13.17 -4.38 -24.22
C ARG A 87 13.18 -2.96 -24.80
N ILE A 88 12.16 -2.60 -25.57
CA ILE A 88 12.04 -1.29 -26.21
C ILE A 88 11.39 -0.32 -25.23
N ARG A 89 11.94 0.90 -25.13
CA ARG A 89 11.36 1.99 -24.35
C ARG A 89 10.34 2.76 -25.18
N GLY A 90 9.29 3.23 -24.52
CA GLY A 90 8.21 3.99 -25.16
C GLY A 90 6.87 3.66 -24.54
N ARG A 91 5.98 4.65 -24.53
CA ARG A 91 4.60 4.53 -24.08
C ARG A 91 3.78 3.70 -25.06
N ILE A 92 3.98 3.87 -26.37
CA ILE A 92 3.33 3.03 -27.39
C ILE A 92 3.64 1.55 -27.15
N ILE A 93 4.88 1.21 -26.79
CA ILE A 93 5.29 -0.16 -26.48
C ILE A 93 4.54 -0.70 -25.26
N THR A 94 4.38 0.11 -24.21
CA THR A 94 3.59 -0.26 -23.03
C THR A 94 2.13 -0.53 -23.42
N VAL A 95 1.53 0.33 -24.23
CA VAL A 95 0.16 0.15 -24.73
C VAL A 95 0.04 -1.13 -25.57
N SER A 96 1.00 -1.41 -26.45
CA SER A 96 1.02 -2.63 -27.26
C SER A 96 1.15 -3.89 -26.40
N LEU A 97 1.97 -3.87 -25.37
CA LEU A 97 2.09 -4.99 -24.41
C LEU A 97 0.80 -5.21 -23.63
N VAL A 98 0.15 -4.12 -23.19
CA VAL A 98 -1.17 -4.20 -22.54
C VAL A 98 -2.22 -4.75 -23.49
N ALA A 99 -2.27 -4.27 -24.74
CA ALA A 99 -3.20 -4.78 -25.75
C ALA A 99 -2.99 -6.28 -26.02
N LEU A 100 -1.72 -6.72 -26.13
CA LEU A 100 -1.38 -8.12 -26.27
C LEU A 100 -1.75 -8.94 -25.02
N SER A 101 -1.55 -8.39 -23.82
CA SER A 101 -1.99 -9.04 -22.59
C SER A 101 -3.50 -9.20 -22.56
N VAL A 102 -4.26 -8.14 -22.85
CA VAL A 102 -5.73 -8.17 -22.88
C VAL A 102 -6.21 -9.19 -23.91
N PHE A 103 -5.61 -9.20 -25.10
CA PHE A 103 -5.90 -10.19 -26.13
C PHE A 103 -5.71 -11.63 -25.63
N MET A 104 -4.56 -11.93 -25.02
CA MET A 104 -4.27 -13.29 -24.53
C MET A 104 -5.15 -13.70 -23.35
N SER A 105 -5.45 -12.76 -22.44
CA SER A 105 -6.38 -12.98 -21.31
C SER A 105 -7.80 -13.27 -21.77
N LEU A 106 -8.32 -12.47 -22.72
CA LEU A 106 -9.68 -12.66 -23.23
C LEU A 106 -9.79 -13.91 -24.11
N ARG A 107 -8.75 -14.24 -24.88
CA ARG A 107 -8.67 -15.51 -25.61
C ARG A 107 -8.69 -16.71 -24.67
N TYR A 108 -7.92 -16.66 -23.58
CA TYR A 108 -7.97 -17.68 -22.54
C TYR A 108 -9.37 -17.83 -21.95
N LEU A 109 -10.00 -16.71 -21.55
CA LEU A 109 -11.32 -16.74 -20.93
C LEU A 109 -12.41 -17.22 -21.91
N TYR A 110 -12.33 -16.82 -23.19
CA TYR A 110 -13.23 -17.31 -24.23
C TYR A 110 -13.11 -18.83 -24.42
N TRP A 111 -11.87 -19.34 -24.51
CA TRP A 111 -11.62 -20.78 -24.57
C TRP A 111 -12.13 -21.50 -23.31
N ARG A 112 -11.91 -20.91 -22.12
CA ARG A 112 -12.39 -21.44 -20.85
C ARG A 112 -13.91 -21.62 -20.86
N VAL A 113 -14.65 -20.58 -21.24
CA VAL A 113 -16.12 -20.59 -21.28
C VAL A 113 -16.67 -21.56 -22.34
N THR A 114 -16.05 -21.63 -23.51
CA THR A 114 -16.63 -22.33 -24.67
C THR A 114 -16.19 -23.78 -24.84
N GLN A 115 -15.00 -24.17 -24.35
CA GLN A 115 -14.38 -25.47 -24.66
C GLN A 115 -14.05 -26.32 -23.44
N THR A 116 -14.11 -25.78 -22.22
CA THR A 116 -13.54 -26.47 -21.04
C THR A 116 -14.51 -26.81 -19.92
N LEU A 117 -15.75 -26.33 -20.02
CA LEU A 117 -16.81 -26.63 -19.05
C LEU A 117 -17.60 -27.85 -19.52
N SER A 118 -17.87 -28.77 -18.59
CA SER A 118 -18.86 -29.83 -18.77
C SER A 118 -19.83 -29.78 -17.61
N PHE A 119 -21.07 -30.18 -17.89
CA PHE A 119 -22.14 -30.30 -16.91
C PHE A 119 -22.53 -31.77 -16.68
N THR A 120 -21.58 -32.69 -16.90
CA THR A 120 -21.77 -34.14 -16.80
C THR A 120 -22.00 -34.62 -15.37
N THR A 121 -21.27 -34.06 -14.40
CA THR A 121 -21.49 -34.34 -12.98
C THR A 121 -21.69 -33.06 -12.18
N SER A 122 -22.44 -33.14 -11.09
CA SER A 122 -22.68 -31.99 -10.20
C SER A 122 -21.38 -31.44 -9.59
N LEU A 123 -20.38 -32.30 -9.38
CA LEU A 123 -19.07 -31.91 -8.87
C LEU A 123 -18.26 -31.13 -9.92
N ASP A 124 -18.18 -31.65 -11.16
CA ASP A 124 -17.51 -30.95 -12.27
C ASP A 124 -18.15 -29.59 -12.53
N MET A 125 -19.49 -29.54 -12.55
CA MET A 125 -20.23 -28.28 -12.70
C MET A 125 -19.91 -27.31 -11.57
N THR A 126 -19.95 -27.75 -10.31
CA THR A 126 -19.77 -26.86 -9.15
C THR A 126 -18.35 -26.29 -9.12
N PHE A 127 -17.33 -27.16 -9.16
CA PHE A 127 -15.94 -26.70 -9.12
C PHE A 127 -15.51 -25.98 -10.39
N GLY A 128 -15.99 -26.41 -11.56
CA GLY A 128 -15.77 -25.75 -12.84
C GLY A 128 -16.31 -24.33 -12.87
N CYS A 129 -17.56 -24.12 -12.45
CA CYS A 129 -18.18 -22.79 -12.36
C CYS A 129 -17.51 -21.91 -11.31
N LEU A 130 -17.16 -22.46 -10.14
CA LEU A 130 -16.45 -21.70 -9.10
C LEU A 130 -15.09 -21.20 -9.60
N LEU A 131 -14.31 -22.07 -10.26
CA LEU A 131 -13.03 -21.65 -10.84
C LEU A 131 -13.26 -20.60 -11.94
N LEU A 132 -14.22 -20.79 -12.83
CA LEU A 132 -14.51 -19.82 -13.89
C LEU A 132 -14.87 -18.44 -13.34
N LEU A 133 -15.69 -18.36 -12.29
CA LEU A 133 -16.04 -17.09 -11.65
C LEU A 133 -14.81 -16.42 -11.02
N ALA A 134 -13.92 -17.20 -10.40
CA ALA A 134 -12.67 -16.70 -9.84
C ALA A 134 -11.73 -16.15 -10.94
N GLU A 135 -11.61 -16.86 -12.06
CA GLU A 135 -10.82 -16.44 -13.22
C GLU A 135 -11.43 -15.21 -13.91
N GLY A 136 -12.75 -15.17 -14.04
CA GLY A 136 -13.48 -14.02 -14.59
C GLY A 136 -13.28 -12.77 -13.73
N TYR A 137 -13.31 -12.90 -12.40
CA TYR A 137 -12.96 -11.81 -11.50
C TYR A 137 -11.50 -11.35 -11.69
N ALA A 138 -10.54 -12.28 -11.79
CA ALA A 138 -9.14 -11.93 -11.99
C ALA A 138 -8.91 -11.16 -13.32
N VAL A 139 -9.56 -11.60 -14.40
CA VAL A 139 -9.53 -10.90 -15.69
C VAL A 139 -10.21 -9.53 -15.60
N LEU A 140 -11.36 -9.41 -14.93
CA LEU A 140 -12.02 -8.12 -14.71
C LEU A 140 -11.09 -7.15 -13.98
N MET A 141 -10.45 -7.59 -12.89
CA MET A 141 -9.52 -6.75 -12.13
C MET A 141 -8.26 -6.41 -12.93
N LEU A 142 -7.77 -7.31 -13.79
CA LEU A 142 -6.68 -7.02 -14.72
C LEU A 142 -7.06 -5.88 -15.68
N LEU A 143 -8.26 -5.94 -16.28
CA LEU A 143 -8.76 -4.90 -17.20
C LEU A 143 -8.91 -3.56 -16.50
N CYS A 144 -9.52 -3.55 -15.30
CA CYS A 144 -9.67 -2.34 -14.49
C CYS A 144 -8.31 -1.75 -14.11
N SER A 145 -7.34 -2.58 -13.69
CA SER A 145 -5.99 -2.15 -13.35
C SER A 145 -5.29 -1.51 -14.56
N TYR A 146 -5.36 -2.12 -15.74
CA TYR A 146 -4.81 -1.52 -16.95
C TYR A 146 -5.50 -0.20 -17.30
N PHE A 147 -6.83 -0.13 -17.23
CA PHE A 147 -7.55 1.11 -17.49
C PHE A 147 -7.08 2.27 -16.59
N GLN A 148 -6.83 1.99 -15.31
CA GLN A 148 -6.34 2.99 -14.36
C GLN A 148 -4.87 3.34 -14.59
N THR A 149 -4.02 2.35 -14.84
CA THR A 149 -2.56 2.51 -14.76
C THR A 149 -1.85 2.68 -16.10
N LEU A 150 -2.57 2.59 -17.23
CA LEU A 150 -1.97 2.69 -18.56
C LEU A 150 -1.33 4.07 -18.82
N TRP A 151 -1.90 5.13 -18.25
CA TRP A 151 -1.45 6.49 -18.51
C TRP A 151 -1.53 7.40 -17.26
N PRO A 152 -0.68 7.18 -16.24
CA PRO A 152 -0.69 8.00 -15.04
C PRO A 152 -0.42 9.47 -15.37
N LEU A 153 -1.14 10.40 -14.73
CA LEU A 153 -1.09 11.82 -15.09
C LEU A 153 0.24 12.50 -14.72
N HIS A 154 0.91 12.01 -13.67
CA HIS A 154 2.13 12.58 -13.10
C HIS A 154 2.00 14.08 -12.82
N ARG A 155 0.88 14.47 -12.18
CA ARG A 155 0.58 15.86 -11.87
C ARG A 155 1.71 16.51 -11.06
N ARG A 156 2.17 17.66 -11.55
CA ARG A 156 3.18 18.49 -10.87
C ARG A 156 2.51 19.52 -9.94
N PRO A 157 3.18 19.97 -8.87
CA PRO A 157 2.69 21.08 -8.06
C PRO A 157 2.42 22.32 -8.91
N ALA A 158 1.30 22.99 -8.66
CA ALA A 158 1.00 24.28 -9.28
C ALA A 158 1.68 25.41 -8.49
N ARG A 159 2.04 26.49 -9.18
CA ARG A 159 2.71 27.64 -8.56
C ARG A 159 1.74 28.41 -7.67
N LEU A 160 2.21 28.81 -6.49
CA LEU A 160 1.53 29.77 -5.63
C LEU A 160 1.90 31.21 -6.04
N PRO A 161 1.03 32.20 -5.76
CA PRO A 161 1.40 33.61 -5.84
C PRO A 161 2.65 33.88 -5.00
N ALA A 162 3.55 34.72 -5.51
CA ALA A 162 4.78 35.10 -4.81
C ALA A 162 4.48 35.86 -3.50
N ASP A 163 3.39 36.64 -3.50
CA ASP A 163 2.90 37.31 -2.31
C ASP A 163 2.07 36.36 -1.43
N SER A 164 2.57 36.09 -0.22
CA SER A 164 1.91 35.25 0.78
C SER A 164 0.67 35.91 1.40
N SER A 165 0.50 37.23 1.22
CA SER A 165 -0.72 37.92 1.63
C SER A 165 -1.96 37.46 0.84
N ALA A 166 -1.77 36.91 -0.36
CA ALA A 166 -2.83 36.33 -1.20
C ALA A 166 -3.13 34.85 -0.89
N TRP A 167 -2.34 34.22 -0.02
CA TRP A 167 -2.55 32.81 0.33
C TRP A 167 -3.80 32.66 1.22
N PRO A 168 -4.59 31.59 1.07
CA PRO A 168 -5.83 31.42 1.83
C PRO A 168 -5.60 30.95 3.26
N THR A 169 -6.66 30.99 4.07
CA THR A 169 -6.67 30.43 5.42
C THR A 169 -6.77 28.90 5.40
N VAL A 170 -6.06 28.24 6.33
CA VAL A 170 -6.00 26.78 6.43
C VAL A 170 -6.15 26.35 7.89
N ASP A 171 -7.13 25.49 8.14
CA ASP A 171 -7.27 24.74 9.38
C ASP A 171 -6.61 23.36 9.22
N VAL A 172 -5.76 22.98 10.17
CA VAL A 172 -5.14 21.65 10.22
C VAL A 172 -5.84 20.83 11.28
N TYR A 173 -6.43 19.69 10.90
CA TYR A 173 -7.12 18.78 11.80
C TYR A 173 -6.30 17.53 12.07
N ILE A 174 -6.10 17.25 13.36
CA ILE A 174 -5.40 16.06 13.84
C ILE A 174 -6.34 15.31 14.80
N PRO A 175 -7.18 14.38 14.30
CA PRO A 175 -8.06 13.59 15.14
C PRO A 175 -7.31 12.50 15.90
N THR A 176 -7.70 12.30 17.16
CA THR A 176 -7.17 11.25 18.03
C THR A 176 -8.28 10.67 18.91
N PHE A 177 -8.11 9.42 19.35
CA PHE A 177 -9.05 8.70 20.19
C PHE A 177 -8.37 8.04 21.40
N ASN A 178 -7.44 7.11 21.14
CA ASN A 178 -6.76 6.32 22.18
C ASN A 178 -5.24 6.28 22.00
N GLU A 179 -4.70 7.02 21.03
CA GLU A 179 -3.27 7.04 20.76
C GLU A 179 -2.52 7.75 21.89
N PRO A 180 -1.35 7.24 22.32
CA PRO A 180 -0.59 7.84 23.40
C PRO A 180 -0.09 9.24 23.01
N LEU A 181 -0.07 10.16 23.98
CA LEU A 181 0.36 11.55 23.77
C LEU A 181 1.72 11.64 23.08
N GLN A 182 2.68 10.75 23.41
CA GLN A 182 4.00 10.74 22.80
C GLN A 182 3.99 10.60 21.27
N VAL A 183 3.03 9.85 20.71
CA VAL A 183 2.88 9.70 19.25
C VAL A 183 2.23 10.95 18.67
N VAL A 184 1.13 11.41 19.27
CA VAL A 184 0.34 12.54 18.74
C VAL A 184 1.12 13.85 18.83
N ARG A 185 1.87 14.05 19.91
CA ARG A 185 2.71 15.23 20.16
C ARG A 185 3.66 15.52 19.00
N GLN A 186 4.29 14.47 18.45
CA GLN A 186 5.20 14.62 17.31
C GLN A 186 4.49 15.19 16.07
N SER A 187 3.33 14.64 15.71
CA SER A 187 2.55 15.07 14.54
C SER A 187 1.99 16.48 14.72
N VAL A 188 1.53 16.82 15.94
CA VAL A 188 1.03 18.16 16.27
C VAL A 188 2.14 19.20 16.13
N LEU A 189 3.31 18.96 16.71
CA LEU A 189 4.43 19.90 16.59
C LEU A 189 4.91 20.02 15.14
N ALA A 190 4.89 18.93 14.35
CA ALA A 190 5.19 18.97 12.92
C ALA A 190 4.20 19.83 12.11
N ALA A 191 2.91 19.80 12.46
CA ALA A 191 1.91 20.65 11.82
C ALA A 191 2.13 22.15 12.11
N THR A 192 2.66 22.49 13.29
CA THR A 192 3.03 23.90 13.61
C THR A 192 4.23 24.42 12.81
N LEU A 193 4.96 23.54 12.11
CA LEU A 193 6.14 23.87 11.30
C LEU A 193 5.84 24.03 9.81
N LEU A 194 4.57 23.98 9.39
CA LEU A 194 4.19 24.19 8.01
C LEU A 194 4.57 25.60 7.55
N ASP A 195 5.17 25.70 6.36
CA ASP A 195 5.62 26.97 5.76
C ASP A 195 4.43 27.79 5.24
N TRP A 196 3.66 28.36 6.16
CA TRP A 196 2.46 29.15 5.92
C TRP A 196 2.41 30.38 6.83
N PRO A 197 1.75 31.49 6.44
CA PRO A 197 1.59 32.67 7.30
C PRO A 197 0.90 32.29 8.62
N ALA A 198 1.50 32.73 9.74
CA ALA A 198 1.05 32.36 11.08
C ALA A 198 -0.36 32.84 11.41
N ASP A 199 -0.80 33.96 10.82
CA ASP A 199 -2.16 34.51 10.95
C ASP A 199 -3.21 33.69 10.17
N LYS A 200 -2.77 32.84 9.23
CA LYS A 200 -3.63 32.08 8.32
C LYS A 200 -3.56 30.56 8.53
N LEU A 201 -2.79 30.11 9.51
CA LEU A 201 -2.65 28.70 9.86
C LEU A 201 -3.19 28.48 11.27
N ARG A 202 -4.13 27.57 11.43
CA ARG A 202 -4.62 27.13 12.74
C ARG A 202 -4.53 25.62 12.85
N VAL A 203 -3.97 25.12 13.94
CA VAL A 203 -3.81 23.67 14.18
C VAL A 203 -4.75 23.25 15.28
N TYR A 204 -5.58 22.25 15.00
CA TYR A 204 -6.60 21.73 15.91
C TYR A 204 -6.34 20.26 16.21
N VAL A 205 -6.18 19.95 17.49
CA VAL A 205 -6.24 18.57 18.00
C VAL A 205 -7.68 18.23 18.33
N LEU A 206 -8.21 17.21 17.66
CA LEU A 206 -9.60 16.79 17.80
C LEU A 206 -9.66 15.51 18.64
N ASP A 207 -9.87 15.62 19.95
CA ASP A 207 -9.78 14.50 20.88
C ASP A 207 -11.15 13.93 21.27
N ASP A 208 -11.48 12.75 20.71
CA ASP A 208 -12.65 11.96 21.10
C ASP A 208 -12.41 11.14 22.41
N GLY A 209 -11.17 11.11 22.90
CA GLY A 209 -10.79 10.52 24.19
C GLY A 209 -11.06 11.42 25.39
N ARG A 210 -11.26 12.73 25.18
CA ARG A 210 -11.49 13.74 26.23
C ARG A 210 -10.40 13.73 27.32
N ARG A 211 -9.13 13.71 26.91
CA ARG A 211 -7.98 13.52 27.81
C ARG A 211 -7.38 14.85 28.23
N ASP A 212 -7.30 15.10 29.54
CA ASP A 212 -6.77 16.37 30.07
C ASP A 212 -5.30 16.60 29.74
N GLU A 213 -4.48 15.53 29.66
CA GLU A 213 -3.07 15.63 29.26
C GLU A 213 -2.91 16.24 27.85
N PHE A 214 -3.86 15.97 26.94
CA PHE A 214 -3.86 16.54 25.59
C PHE A 214 -4.21 18.02 25.61
N ARG A 215 -5.18 18.44 26.44
CA ARG A 215 -5.52 19.85 26.61
C ARG A 215 -4.32 20.66 27.10
N GLN A 216 -3.66 20.18 28.16
CA GLN A 216 -2.47 20.82 28.72
C GLN A 216 -1.33 20.91 27.70
N PHE A 217 -1.11 19.83 26.94
CA PHE A 217 -0.12 19.84 25.86
C PHE A 217 -0.46 20.86 24.77
N CYS A 218 -1.73 20.93 24.34
CA CYS A 218 -2.14 21.86 23.29
C CYS A 218 -1.91 23.32 23.71
N GLU A 219 -2.23 23.67 24.95
CA GLU A 219 -1.97 24.98 25.53
C GLU A 219 -0.46 25.31 25.51
N GLN A 220 0.39 24.37 25.94
CA GLN A 220 1.85 24.53 25.90
C GLN A 220 2.42 24.62 24.48
N ALA A 221 1.82 23.91 23.53
CA ALA A 221 2.24 23.88 22.14
C ALA A 221 1.74 25.09 21.33
N GLY A 222 0.78 25.86 21.86
CA GLY A 222 0.14 26.98 21.18
C GLY A 222 -0.81 26.53 20.07
N VAL A 223 -1.52 25.42 20.27
CA VAL A 223 -2.49 24.87 19.31
C VAL A 223 -3.86 24.72 19.97
N ASP A 224 -4.91 24.68 19.15
CA ASP A 224 -6.29 24.60 19.62
C ASP A 224 -6.69 23.16 19.96
N TYR A 225 -7.42 22.99 21.06
CA TYR A 225 -7.93 21.70 21.52
C TYR A 225 -9.46 21.66 21.41
N LEU A 226 -9.99 20.73 20.62
CA LEU A 226 -11.42 20.54 20.45
C LEU A 226 -11.84 19.14 20.89
N THR A 227 -13.01 19.06 21.51
CA THR A 227 -13.68 17.81 21.85
C THR A 227 -15.19 17.95 21.66
N ARG A 228 -15.91 16.83 21.77
CA ARG A 228 -17.38 16.77 21.61
C ARG A 228 -18.00 15.87 22.69
N PRO A 229 -19.31 16.01 22.97
CA PRO A 229 -19.95 15.28 24.07
C PRO A 229 -20.14 13.78 23.81
N ASP A 230 -20.27 13.37 22.55
CA ASP A 230 -20.45 11.98 22.14
C ASP A 230 -19.28 11.47 21.26
N ASN A 231 -19.34 10.21 20.83
CA ASN A 231 -18.41 9.60 19.87
C ASN A 231 -19.14 9.11 18.61
N ALA A 232 -20.26 9.76 18.24
CA ALA A 232 -21.07 9.32 17.12
C ALA A 232 -20.26 9.39 15.81
N HIS A 233 -20.36 8.35 14.97
CA HIS A 233 -19.66 8.29 13.67
C HIS A 233 -18.12 8.40 13.74
N ALA A 234 -17.50 8.08 14.88
CA ALA A 234 -16.05 8.00 15.06
C ALA A 234 -15.31 9.21 14.42
N LYS A 235 -14.25 8.97 13.64
CA LYS A 235 -13.44 10.01 13.00
C LYS A 235 -14.24 10.98 12.13
N ALA A 236 -15.19 10.49 11.33
CA ALA A 236 -16.04 11.35 10.49
C ALA A 236 -16.84 12.35 11.33
N GLY A 237 -17.46 11.87 12.41
CA GLY A 237 -18.20 12.73 13.33
C GLY A 237 -17.30 13.73 14.07
N ASN A 238 -16.07 13.33 14.42
CA ASN A 238 -15.10 14.22 15.05
C ASN A 238 -14.68 15.37 14.10
N LEU A 239 -14.38 15.04 12.84
CA LEU A 239 -14.07 16.04 11.80
C LEU A 239 -15.26 16.99 11.56
N ASN A 240 -16.50 16.47 11.50
CA ASN A 240 -17.69 17.30 11.31
C ASN A 240 -18.01 18.19 12.52
N ALA A 241 -17.77 17.72 13.74
CA ALA A 241 -17.89 18.55 14.94
C ALA A 241 -16.90 19.72 14.91
N ALA A 242 -15.66 19.49 14.46
CA ALA A 242 -14.67 20.55 14.25
C ALA A 242 -15.05 21.50 13.11
N LEU A 243 -15.58 20.96 12.01
CA LEU A 243 -16.02 21.73 10.84
C LEU A 243 -16.99 22.85 11.26
N SER A 244 -17.97 22.53 12.13
CA SER A 244 -18.95 23.49 12.64
C SER A 244 -18.41 24.59 13.58
N ARG A 245 -17.15 24.49 14.04
CA ARG A 245 -16.56 25.36 15.08
C ARG A 245 -15.31 26.11 14.62
N THR A 246 -14.96 25.98 13.36
CA THR A 246 -13.74 26.53 12.75
C THR A 246 -14.09 27.17 11.42
N SER A 247 -13.22 28.02 10.87
CA SER A 247 -13.58 28.93 9.77
C SER A 247 -12.57 29.02 8.61
N GLY A 248 -11.47 28.26 8.63
CA GLY A 248 -10.48 28.29 7.57
C GLY A 248 -11.03 27.82 6.23
N GLU A 249 -10.71 28.51 5.13
CA GLU A 249 -11.24 28.21 3.79
C GLU A 249 -10.89 26.79 3.30
N TYR A 250 -9.77 26.25 3.79
CA TYR A 250 -9.29 24.92 3.49
C TYR A 250 -8.97 24.14 4.76
N ILE A 251 -9.09 22.82 4.66
CA ILE A 251 -8.89 21.91 5.78
C ILE A 251 -7.83 20.89 5.38
N ALA A 252 -6.70 20.88 6.08
CA ALA A 252 -5.70 19.83 5.97
C ALA A 252 -5.97 18.75 7.03
N VAL A 253 -6.09 17.50 6.63
CA VAL A 253 -6.38 16.39 7.56
C VAL A 253 -5.17 15.47 7.65
N PHE A 254 -4.72 15.20 8.88
CA PHE A 254 -3.65 14.24 9.16
C PHE A 254 -4.07 13.30 10.28
N ASP A 255 -3.89 11.99 10.12
CA ASP A 255 -3.96 11.10 11.28
C ASP A 255 -2.90 11.51 12.32
N CYS A 256 -3.19 11.24 13.58
CA CYS A 256 -2.33 11.61 14.70
C CYS A 256 -0.92 11.00 14.68
N ASP A 257 -0.65 10.00 13.84
CA ASP A 257 0.67 9.42 13.62
C ASP A 257 1.38 9.90 12.34
N HIS A 258 0.74 10.74 11.51
CA HIS A 258 1.35 11.28 10.28
C HIS A 258 2.11 12.57 10.56
N VAL A 259 3.44 12.47 10.53
CA VAL A 259 4.36 13.60 10.73
C VAL A 259 4.59 14.34 9.41
N THR A 260 4.19 15.60 9.35
CA THR A 260 4.20 16.41 8.11
C THR A 260 5.57 17.00 7.80
N THR A 261 5.88 17.10 6.51
CA THR A 261 6.96 17.97 6.01
C THR A 261 6.50 19.42 5.98
N ARG A 262 7.40 20.37 6.25
CA ARG A 262 7.09 21.82 6.26
C ARG A 262 6.52 22.33 4.94
N SER A 263 6.83 21.67 3.82
CA SER A 263 6.40 22.07 2.48
C SER A 263 5.00 21.61 2.08
N PHE A 264 4.30 20.83 2.91
CA PHE A 264 3.05 20.16 2.54
C PHE A 264 2.01 21.11 1.90
N LEU A 265 1.73 22.25 2.53
CA LEU A 265 0.76 23.22 2.01
C LEU A 265 1.26 23.89 0.72
N GLN A 266 2.55 24.23 0.64
CA GLN A 266 3.11 24.84 -0.58
C GLN A 266 2.98 23.91 -1.80
N VAL A 267 3.11 22.60 -1.59
CA VAL A 267 2.97 21.59 -2.64
C VAL A 267 1.50 21.43 -3.08
N CYS A 268 0.55 21.47 -2.15
CA CYS A 268 -0.85 21.17 -2.43
C CYS A 268 -1.66 22.38 -2.93
N MET A 269 -1.44 23.56 -2.34
CA MET A 269 -2.40 24.67 -2.40
C MET A 269 -2.54 25.34 -3.78
N GLY A 270 -1.49 25.29 -4.62
CA GLY A 270 -1.53 25.94 -5.93
C GLY A 270 -2.65 25.46 -6.86
N TRP A 271 -3.09 24.20 -6.72
CA TRP A 271 -4.15 23.64 -7.57
C TRP A 271 -5.53 24.21 -7.23
N PHE A 272 -5.80 24.53 -5.97
CA PHE A 272 -7.05 25.16 -5.56
C PHE A 272 -7.22 26.59 -6.07
N LEU A 273 -6.11 27.32 -6.20
CA LEU A 273 -6.10 28.67 -6.76
C LEU A 273 -6.26 28.66 -8.28
N LYS A 274 -5.75 27.61 -8.94
CA LYS A 274 -5.84 27.44 -10.39
C LYS A 274 -7.22 26.95 -10.84
N ASP A 275 -7.85 26.07 -10.06
CA ASP A 275 -9.12 25.45 -10.39
C ASP A 275 -10.16 25.69 -9.28
N PRO A 276 -11.16 26.56 -9.52
CA PRO A 276 -12.23 26.82 -8.57
C PRO A 276 -13.06 25.58 -8.19
N LYS A 277 -13.11 24.55 -9.05
CA LYS A 277 -13.82 23.29 -8.77
C LYS A 277 -12.95 22.26 -8.05
N MET A 278 -11.68 22.55 -7.80
CA MET A 278 -10.81 21.65 -7.03
C MET A 278 -11.34 21.56 -5.60
N ALA A 279 -11.82 20.39 -5.22
CA ALA A 279 -12.36 20.12 -3.88
C ALA A 279 -11.34 19.41 -2.99
N MET A 280 -10.41 18.66 -3.57
CA MET A 280 -9.45 17.86 -2.80
C MET A 280 -8.11 17.70 -3.53
N VAL A 281 -7.02 17.78 -2.77
CA VAL A 281 -5.69 17.35 -3.19
C VAL A 281 -5.16 16.32 -2.19
N GLN A 282 -4.88 15.10 -2.66
CA GLN A 282 -4.33 14.00 -1.87
C GLN A 282 -2.82 13.82 -2.15
N THR A 283 -2.05 13.48 -1.12
CA THR A 283 -0.64 13.07 -1.23
C THR A 283 -0.43 11.62 -0.74
N PRO A 284 0.66 10.92 -1.13
CA PRO A 284 0.94 9.56 -0.68
C PRO A 284 0.92 9.39 0.84
N HIS A 285 0.44 8.24 1.31
CA HIS A 285 0.81 7.76 2.65
C HIS A 285 2.11 6.98 2.52
N VAL A 286 3.13 7.41 3.24
CA VAL A 286 4.39 6.69 3.37
C VAL A 286 4.62 6.34 4.83
N PHE A 287 5.19 5.17 5.08
CA PHE A 287 5.45 4.71 6.44
C PHE A 287 6.95 4.65 6.69
N TYR A 288 7.40 5.16 7.83
CA TYR A 288 8.81 5.09 8.22
C TYR A 288 9.11 3.92 9.17
N SER A 289 8.08 3.19 9.61
CA SER A 289 8.18 1.89 10.27
C SER A 289 7.77 0.74 9.34
N PRO A 290 8.35 -0.46 9.52
CA PRO A 290 7.95 -1.64 8.76
C PRO A 290 6.55 -2.09 9.15
N ASP A 291 5.76 -2.53 8.16
CA ASP A 291 4.56 -3.30 8.43
C ASP A 291 4.89 -4.75 8.88
N PRO A 292 3.90 -5.55 9.33
CA PRO A 292 4.14 -6.91 9.79
C PRO A 292 4.71 -7.83 8.71
N PHE A 293 4.38 -7.64 7.43
CA PHE A 293 4.98 -8.43 6.35
C PHE A 293 6.46 -8.08 6.19
N GLU A 294 6.78 -6.79 6.13
CA GLU A 294 8.15 -6.30 5.99
C GLU A 294 9.05 -6.70 7.15
N ARG A 295 8.49 -6.67 8.37
CA ARG A 295 9.19 -7.05 9.59
C ARG A 295 9.38 -8.56 9.68
N ASN A 296 8.29 -9.33 9.58
CA ASN A 296 8.32 -10.77 9.86
C ASN A 296 8.97 -11.56 8.71
N LEU A 297 9.05 -10.99 7.49
CA LEU A 297 9.77 -11.60 6.35
C LEU A 297 11.14 -10.96 6.07
N GLU A 298 11.58 -10.00 6.90
CA GLU A 298 12.86 -9.27 6.78
C GLU A 298 13.05 -8.55 5.43
N THR A 299 11.97 -7.99 4.89
CA THR A 299 11.91 -7.35 3.56
C THR A 299 11.82 -5.83 3.59
N PHE A 300 11.78 -5.21 4.78
CA PHE A 300 11.73 -3.75 4.93
C PHE A 300 12.81 -3.02 4.10
N ARG A 301 12.38 -2.03 3.30
CA ARG A 301 13.21 -1.25 2.35
C ARG A 301 13.89 -2.06 1.24
N LYS A 302 13.64 -3.35 1.13
CA LYS A 302 14.13 -4.21 0.02
C LYS A 302 13.03 -4.46 -1.00
N VAL A 303 11.83 -4.75 -0.52
CA VAL A 303 10.61 -4.98 -1.29
C VAL A 303 9.66 -3.80 -1.02
N PRO A 304 8.94 -3.29 -2.04
CA PRO A 304 7.93 -2.24 -1.84
C PRO A 304 6.87 -2.64 -0.82
N ASN A 305 6.40 -1.66 -0.05
CA ASN A 305 5.33 -1.85 0.91
C ASN A 305 4.00 -2.19 0.19
N GLU A 306 3.05 -2.83 0.89
CA GLU A 306 1.74 -3.15 0.31
C GLU A 306 0.99 -1.89 -0.20
N GLY A 307 1.05 -0.78 0.54
CA GLY A 307 0.41 0.47 0.16
C GLY A 307 1.06 1.17 -1.05
N ASP A 308 2.30 0.84 -1.38
CA ASP A 308 3.07 1.54 -2.42
C ASP A 308 2.46 1.37 -3.80
N LEU A 309 1.82 0.24 -4.10
CA LEU A 309 1.13 0.04 -5.38
C LEU A 309 0.01 1.08 -5.56
N PHE A 310 -0.78 1.28 -4.51
CA PHE A 310 -1.93 2.18 -4.51
C PHE A 310 -1.50 3.63 -4.63
N TYR A 311 -0.55 4.08 -3.79
CA TYR A 311 -0.07 5.46 -3.79
C TYR A 311 0.95 5.75 -4.90
N GLY A 312 1.70 4.77 -5.36
CA GLY A 312 2.72 4.93 -6.40
C GLY A 312 2.15 5.08 -7.80
N VAL A 313 1.25 4.18 -8.18
CA VAL A 313 0.75 4.09 -9.56
C VAL A 313 -0.75 4.29 -9.63
N LEU A 314 -1.54 3.64 -8.76
CA LEU A 314 -2.99 3.60 -8.93
C LEU A 314 -3.65 4.96 -8.73
N GLN A 315 -3.32 5.70 -7.67
CA GLN A 315 -3.86 7.04 -7.42
C GLN A 315 -3.48 8.02 -8.53
N ASN A 316 -2.25 7.94 -9.03
CA ASN A 316 -1.79 8.76 -10.13
C ASN A 316 -2.49 8.42 -11.45
N GLY A 317 -2.83 7.13 -11.63
CA GLY A 317 -3.71 6.67 -12.70
C GLY A 317 -5.15 7.17 -12.58
N ASN A 318 -5.72 7.13 -11.38
CA ASN A 318 -7.05 7.65 -11.09
C ASN A 318 -7.15 9.18 -11.28
N ASP A 319 -6.07 9.92 -11.01
CA ASP A 319 -6.00 11.37 -11.21
C ASP A 319 -6.18 11.77 -12.68
N LEU A 320 -5.74 10.94 -13.65
CA LEU A 320 -6.03 11.16 -15.07
C LEU A 320 -7.54 11.25 -15.31
N TRP A 321 -8.30 10.40 -14.62
CA TRP A 321 -9.74 10.25 -14.78
C TRP A 321 -10.56 11.10 -13.81
N ASN A 322 -9.92 12.06 -13.10
CA ASN A 322 -10.56 12.88 -12.08
C ASN A 322 -11.29 12.03 -11.02
N ALA A 323 -10.62 10.95 -10.59
CA ALA A 323 -11.16 9.96 -9.65
C ALA A 323 -10.18 9.68 -8.51
N ALA A 324 -9.30 10.64 -8.17
CA ALA A 324 -8.41 10.52 -7.03
C ALA A 324 -9.24 10.39 -5.74
N PHE A 325 -8.79 9.54 -4.82
CA PHE A 325 -9.52 9.26 -3.58
C PHE A 325 -9.03 10.13 -2.44
N PHE A 326 -9.95 10.47 -1.54
CA PHE A 326 -9.59 10.88 -0.19
C PHE A 326 -9.26 9.63 0.61
N CYS A 327 -8.08 9.59 1.23
CA CYS A 327 -7.60 8.45 2.00
C CYS A 327 -7.55 8.74 3.51
N GLY A 328 -8.37 9.69 3.97
CA GLY A 328 -8.55 9.99 5.39
C GLY A 328 -7.43 10.82 6.03
N SER A 329 -6.25 10.91 5.41
CA SER A 329 -5.08 11.64 5.90
C SER A 329 -4.23 12.13 4.74
N CYS A 330 -3.31 13.06 4.99
CA CYS A 330 -2.36 13.61 4.02
C CYS A 330 -3.06 14.29 2.83
N ALA A 331 -4.17 14.97 3.10
CA ALA A 331 -4.98 15.63 2.10
C ALA A 331 -5.39 17.03 2.54
N VAL A 332 -5.63 17.89 1.56
CA VAL A 332 -6.30 19.19 1.73
C VAL A 332 -7.67 19.13 1.08
N LEU A 333 -8.68 19.66 1.77
CA LEU A 333 -10.07 19.75 1.33
C LEU A 333 -10.49 21.21 1.27
N ARG A 334 -11.22 21.60 0.23
CA ARG A 334 -11.90 22.91 0.19
C ARG A 334 -13.14 22.84 1.09
N ARG A 335 -13.22 23.71 2.10
CA ARG A 335 -14.32 23.70 3.07
C ARG A 335 -15.69 23.78 2.41
N SER A 336 -15.87 24.73 1.49
CA SER A 336 -17.17 24.93 0.83
C SER A 336 -17.64 23.71 0.03
N ALA A 337 -16.71 22.98 -0.61
CA ALA A 337 -17.05 21.74 -1.31
C ALA A 337 -17.38 20.60 -0.34
N LEU A 338 -16.69 20.55 0.81
CA LEU A 338 -16.98 19.58 1.86
C LEU A 338 -18.34 19.84 2.51
N GLU A 339 -18.69 21.10 2.77
CA GLU A 339 -20.00 21.49 3.30
C GLU A 339 -21.13 21.21 2.29
N ASP A 340 -20.91 21.44 0.98
CA ASP A 340 -21.90 21.15 -0.07
C ASP A 340 -22.29 19.66 -0.14
N VAL A 341 -21.35 18.75 0.15
CA VAL A 341 -21.61 17.31 0.21
C VAL A 341 -22.12 16.83 1.58
N GLY A 342 -22.35 17.74 2.52
CA GLY A 342 -22.87 17.46 3.86
C GLY A 342 -21.81 17.14 4.91
N GLY A 343 -20.57 17.58 4.70
CA GLY A 343 -19.43 17.27 5.56
C GLY A 343 -18.72 15.97 5.16
N VAL A 344 -17.88 15.46 6.07
CA VAL A 344 -17.29 14.12 5.94
C VAL A 344 -18.39 13.08 6.09
N ALA A 345 -18.48 12.15 5.15
CA ALA A 345 -19.54 11.15 5.09
C ALA A 345 -19.59 10.28 6.35
N THR A 346 -20.77 9.91 6.82
CA THR A 346 -20.95 9.14 8.07
C THR A 346 -21.64 7.80 7.86
N GLU A 347 -22.03 7.50 6.61
CA GLU A 347 -22.86 6.35 6.24
C GLU A 347 -22.07 5.05 6.01
N SER A 348 -20.74 5.12 6.02
CA SER A 348 -19.81 3.99 5.87
C SER A 348 -18.64 4.13 6.84
N VAL A 349 -18.05 2.99 7.24
CA VAL A 349 -16.81 2.94 8.04
C VAL A 349 -15.55 3.36 7.27
N THR A 350 -15.67 3.56 5.95
CA THR A 350 -14.66 4.19 5.09
C THR A 350 -15.21 5.54 4.64
N GLU A 351 -15.29 6.47 5.59
CA GLU A 351 -15.86 7.81 5.41
C GLU A 351 -15.16 8.61 4.32
N ASP A 352 -13.86 8.38 4.19
CA ASP A 352 -12.96 9.10 3.34
C ASP A 352 -13.27 8.84 1.85
N ALA A 353 -13.26 7.58 1.44
CA ALA A 353 -13.57 7.18 0.08
C ALA A 353 -15.00 7.56 -0.33
N LEU A 354 -15.96 7.46 0.59
CA LEU A 354 -17.34 7.88 0.35
C LEU A 354 -17.45 9.41 0.18
N THR A 355 -16.70 10.19 0.95
CA THR A 355 -16.66 11.65 0.81
C THR A 355 -16.12 12.04 -0.57
N ALA A 356 -15.03 11.43 -1.03
CA ALA A 356 -14.50 11.68 -2.37
C ALA A 356 -15.49 11.28 -3.49
N LEU A 357 -16.20 10.17 -3.32
CA LEU A 357 -17.26 9.75 -4.23
C LEU A 357 -18.37 10.81 -4.30
N LYS A 358 -18.85 11.31 -3.16
CA LYS A 358 -19.87 12.38 -3.10
C LYS A 358 -19.40 13.69 -3.73
N MET A 359 -18.12 14.06 -3.55
CA MET A 359 -17.56 15.23 -4.24
C MET A 359 -17.58 15.05 -5.76
N SER A 360 -17.20 13.85 -6.23
CA SER A 360 -17.22 13.52 -7.66
C SER A 360 -18.63 13.53 -8.25
N THR A 361 -19.65 13.05 -7.52
CA THR A 361 -21.05 13.09 -8.01
C THR A 361 -21.62 14.50 -8.11
N ARG A 362 -21.05 15.46 -7.36
CA ARG A 362 -21.36 16.90 -7.48
C ARG A 362 -20.54 17.61 -8.58
N GLY A 363 -19.69 16.88 -9.30
CA GLY A 363 -18.87 17.44 -10.38
C GLY A 363 -17.69 18.29 -9.91
N TYR A 364 -17.25 18.11 -8.66
CA TYR A 364 -15.98 18.66 -8.19
C TYR A 364 -14.79 17.87 -8.73
N ASN A 365 -13.63 18.52 -8.75
CA ASN A 365 -12.37 17.90 -9.15
C ASN A 365 -11.59 17.41 -7.93
N THR A 366 -10.97 16.24 -8.08
CA THR A 366 -10.07 15.64 -7.09
C THR A 366 -8.72 15.38 -7.74
N ALA A 367 -7.64 15.74 -7.03
CA ALA A 367 -6.30 15.63 -7.55
C ALA A 367 -5.39 14.79 -6.65
N TYR A 368 -4.38 14.18 -7.28
CA TYR A 368 -3.32 13.46 -6.58
C TYR A 368 -1.96 14.03 -6.92
N LEU A 369 -1.12 14.29 -5.91
CA LEU A 369 0.27 14.66 -6.10
C LEU A 369 1.14 13.54 -5.56
N ALA A 370 1.81 12.80 -6.43
CA ALA A 370 2.65 11.64 -6.09
C ALA A 370 4.01 12.04 -5.44
N ILE A 371 3.96 12.97 -4.48
CA ILE A 371 5.08 13.52 -3.73
C ILE A 371 4.79 13.28 -2.25
N PRO A 372 5.53 12.41 -1.56
CA PRO A 372 5.34 12.22 -0.12
C PRO A 372 5.58 13.53 0.62
N GLN A 373 4.60 13.94 1.43
CA GLN A 373 4.67 15.18 2.22
C GLN A 373 4.34 14.97 3.70
N ALA A 374 4.06 13.74 4.11
CA ALA A 374 3.94 13.33 5.50
C ALA A 374 4.25 11.83 5.60
N ALA A 375 4.74 11.36 6.75
CA ALA A 375 5.04 9.96 6.98
C ALA A 375 4.43 9.46 8.28
N GLY A 376 3.79 8.29 8.23
CA GLY A 376 3.06 7.67 9.34
C GLY A 376 3.74 6.45 9.93
N LEU A 377 3.07 5.84 10.91
CA LEU A 377 3.46 4.56 11.52
C LEU A 377 2.63 3.42 10.92
N ALA A 378 3.31 2.40 10.40
CA ALA A 378 2.68 1.14 10.02
C ALA A 378 2.16 0.38 11.26
N THR A 379 1.20 -0.53 11.04
CA THR A 379 0.64 -1.37 12.10
C THR A 379 1.68 -2.26 12.76
N GLU A 380 1.71 -2.27 14.09
CA GLU A 380 2.72 -3.00 14.85
C GLU A 380 2.53 -4.52 14.91
N SER A 381 1.36 -5.07 14.56
CA SER A 381 1.12 -6.51 14.58
C SER A 381 0.21 -6.94 13.44
N LEU A 382 0.34 -8.20 13.03
CA LEU A 382 -0.47 -8.80 11.97
C LEU A 382 -1.95 -8.73 12.30
N GLY A 383 -2.35 -9.04 13.54
CA GLY A 383 -3.76 -8.95 13.96
C GLY A 383 -4.35 -7.55 13.78
N ARG A 384 -3.58 -6.48 14.07
CA ARG A 384 -4.02 -5.10 13.82
C ARG A 384 -4.05 -4.77 12.33
N HIS A 385 -3.07 -5.24 11.57
CA HIS A 385 -3.02 -5.08 10.12
C HIS A 385 -4.26 -5.70 9.45
N VAL A 386 -4.56 -6.96 9.79
CA VAL A 386 -5.78 -7.66 9.35
C VAL A 386 -7.03 -6.92 9.77
N GLY A 387 -7.11 -6.45 11.03
CA GLY A 387 -8.23 -5.67 11.54
C GLY A 387 -8.50 -4.38 10.74
N GLN A 388 -7.46 -3.69 10.29
CA GLN A 388 -7.61 -2.54 9.39
C GLN A 388 -8.20 -2.94 8.03
N ARG A 389 -7.71 -4.03 7.42
CA ARG A 389 -8.18 -4.47 6.09
C ARG A 389 -9.57 -5.06 6.10
N ILE A 390 -9.98 -5.71 7.20
CA ILE A 390 -11.38 -6.09 7.43
C ILE A 390 -12.29 -4.85 7.38
N ARG A 391 -11.89 -3.76 8.03
CA ARG A 391 -12.66 -2.51 8.04
C ARG A 391 -12.79 -1.92 6.65
N TRP A 392 -11.69 -1.86 5.90
CA TRP A 392 -11.67 -1.32 4.53
C TRP A 392 -12.51 -2.18 3.59
N ALA A 393 -12.36 -3.51 3.66
CA ALA A 393 -13.15 -4.44 2.85
C ALA A 393 -14.65 -4.30 3.10
N ARG A 394 -15.03 -4.21 4.39
CA ARG A 394 -16.41 -3.98 4.80
C ARG A 394 -16.93 -2.64 4.29
N GLY A 395 -16.20 -1.55 4.54
CA GLY A 395 -16.63 -0.20 4.16
C GLY A 395 -16.80 -0.04 2.65
N MET A 396 -15.85 -0.53 1.86
CA MET A 396 -15.91 -0.49 0.39
C MET A 396 -17.05 -1.36 -0.17
N ALA A 397 -17.31 -2.53 0.43
CA ALA A 397 -18.47 -3.35 0.09
C ALA A 397 -19.81 -2.68 0.45
N GLU A 398 -19.88 -1.99 1.60
CA GLU A 398 -21.05 -1.18 1.98
C GLU A 398 -21.29 -0.04 0.99
N ILE A 399 -20.22 0.66 0.57
CA ILE A 399 -20.31 1.72 -0.46
C ILE A 399 -20.76 1.13 -1.78
N PHE A 400 -20.19 0.02 -2.24
CA PHE A 400 -20.61 -0.64 -3.49
C PHE A 400 -22.11 -0.97 -3.49
N ARG A 401 -22.62 -1.47 -2.35
CA ARG A 401 -24.02 -1.88 -2.21
C ARG A 401 -24.99 -0.71 -2.10
N ARG A 402 -24.63 0.37 -1.37
CA ARG A 402 -25.50 1.52 -1.07
C ARG A 402 -25.35 2.66 -2.09
N PHE A 403 -24.13 2.89 -2.58
CA PHE A 403 -23.73 3.97 -3.47
C PHE A 403 -23.07 3.40 -4.73
N ASN A 404 -23.78 2.49 -5.41
CA ASN A 404 -23.23 1.78 -6.56
C ASN A 404 -22.69 2.76 -7.62
N PRO A 405 -21.36 2.75 -7.89
CA PRO A 405 -20.73 3.72 -8.78
C PRO A 405 -21.21 3.57 -10.22
N LEU A 406 -21.73 2.41 -10.63
CA LEU A 406 -22.26 2.21 -11.98
C LEU A 406 -23.63 2.86 -12.20
N LEU A 407 -24.41 3.07 -11.13
CA LEU A 407 -25.79 3.54 -11.22
C LEU A 407 -26.00 4.95 -10.67
N ILE A 408 -25.13 5.41 -9.76
CA ILE A 408 -25.25 6.75 -9.15
C ILE A 408 -25.12 7.86 -10.19
N ALA A 409 -25.96 8.90 -10.13
CA ALA A 409 -25.87 10.03 -11.05
C ALA A 409 -24.62 10.89 -10.79
N GLY A 410 -24.23 11.71 -11.78
CA GLY A 410 -23.15 12.71 -11.63
C GLY A 410 -21.73 12.22 -11.93
N LEU A 411 -21.50 10.91 -12.08
CA LEU A 411 -20.19 10.37 -12.47
C LEU A 411 -20.07 10.17 -13.99
N THR A 412 -18.89 10.52 -14.52
CA THR A 412 -18.46 10.14 -15.87
C THR A 412 -18.11 8.66 -15.95
N LEU A 413 -18.21 8.03 -17.12
CA LEU A 413 -17.90 6.60 -17.29
C LEU A 413 -16.50 6.21 -16.75
N PRO A 414 -15.41 6.97 -17.01
CA PRO A 414 -14.10 6.69 -16.41
C PRO A 414 -14.11 6.69 -14.88
N GLN A 415 -14.74 7.68 -14.25
CA GLN A 415 -14.88 7.74 -12.79
C GLN A 415 -15.62 6.52 -12.26
N ARG A 416 -16.71 6.10 -12.93
CA ARG A 416 -17.47 4.89 -12.54
C ARG A 416 -16.57 3.65 -12.52
N LEU A 417 -15.71 3.49 -13.52
CA LEU A 417 -14.78 2.36 -13.60
C LEU A 417 -13.68 2.43 -12.54
N CYS A 418 -13.12 3.62 -12.25
CA CYS A 418 -12.14 3.81 -11.18
C CYS A 418 -12.73 3.47 -9.80
N TYR A 419 -13.92 3.98 -9.49
CA TYR A 419 -14.62 3.68 -8.24
C TYR A 419 -15.06 2.22 -8.15
N LEU A 420 -15.56 1.64 -9.24
CA LEU A 420 -15.88 0.21 -9.32
C LEU A 420 -14.64 -0.64 -9.02
N SER A 421 -13.52 -0.35 -9.67
CA SER A 421 -12.26 -1.09 -9.46
C SER A 421 -11.82 -1.07 -8.00
N ALA A 422 -11.82 0.11 -7.37
CA ALA A 422 -11.43 0.25 -5.97
C ALA A 422 -12.34 -0.56 -5.02
N MET A 423 -13.65 -0.59 -5.28
CA MET A 423 -14.60 -1.36 -4.48
C MET A 423 -14.49 -2.86 -4.74
N MET A 424 -14.39 -3.25 -6.00
CA MET A 424 -14.30 -4.66 -6.42
C MET A 424 -13.01 -5.31 -5.92
N HIS A 425 -11.91 -4.56 -5.80
CA HIS A 425 -10.63 -5.06 -5.31
C HIS A 425 -10.75 -5.85 -4.00
N PHE A 426 -11.59 -5.41 -3.06
CA PHE A 426 -11.73 -6.06 -1.74
C PHE A 426 -12.45 -7.42 -1.77
N PHE A 427 -12.96 -7.87 -2.92
CA PHE A 427 -13.52 -9.21 -3.08
C PHE A 427 -12.47 -10.27 -3.47
N PHE A 428 -11.18 -9.91 -3.55
CA PHE A 428 -10.09 -10.83 -3.93
C PHE A 428 -10.01 -12.09 -3.04
N GLY A 429 -10.52 -12.04 -1.81
CA GLY A 429 -10.44 -13.17 -0.91
C GLY A 429 -11.14 -14.41 -1.46
N LEU A 430 -12.30 -14.25 -2.11
CA LEU A 430 -13.06 -15.35 -2.67
C LEU A 430 -12.28 -16.11 -3.77
N PRO A 431 -11.82 -15.46 -4.86
CA PRO A 431 -11.03 -16.14 -5.89
C PRO A 431 -9.73 -16.71 -5.34
N ARG A 432 -9.09 -16.05 -4.35
CA ARG A 432 -7.88 -16.55 -3.72
C ARG A 432 -8.11 -17.90 -3.03
N ILE A 433 -9.20 -18.04 -2.27
CA ILE A 433 -9.56 -19.33 -1.65
C ILE A 433 -9.90 -20.36 -2.71
N VAL A 434 -10.65 -19.99 -3.76
CA VAL A 434 -10.95 -20.91 -4.87
C VAL A 434 -9.66 -21.46 -5.49
N PHE A 435 -8.67 -20.61 -5.81
CA PHE A 435 -7.40 -21.07 -6.37
C PHE A 435 -6.60 -21.98 -5.43
N LEU A 436 -6.71 -21.78 -4.12
CA LEU A 436 -6.02 -22.61 -3.11
C LEU A 436 -6.64 -24.01 -2.94
N ILE A 437 -7.94 -24.18 -3.24
CA ILE A 437 -8.66 -25.45 -3.06
C ILE A 437 -8.93 -26.18 -4.38
N THR A 438 -8.89 -25.50 -5.52
CA THR A 438 -9.29 -26.08 -6.81
C THR A 438 -8.54 -27.38 -7.16
N PRO A 439 -7.21 -27.52 -6.96
CA PRO A 439 -6.54 -28.78 -7.27
C PRO A 439 -7.06 -29.99 -6.47
N MET A 440 -7.64 -29.76 -5.28
CA MET A 440 -8.19 -30.80 -4.43
C MET A 440 -9.51 -31.35 -5.00
N ALA A 441 -10.22 -30.59 -5.83
CA ALA A 441 -11.39 -31.08 -6.55
C ALA A 441 -11.02 -32.31 -7.40
N TYR A 442 -9.92 -32.23 -8.14
CA TYR A 442 -9.40 -33.36 -8.91
C TYR A 442 -8.73 -34.41 -8.02
N LEU A 443 -7.83 -34.01 -7.12
CA LEU A 443 -7.00 -34.96 -6.36
C LEU A 443 -7.80 -35.78 -5.33
N PHE A 444 -8.86 -35.24 -4.73
CA PHE A 444 -9.67 -35.97 -3.75
C PHE A 444 -10.91 -36.61 -4.35
N PHE A 445 -11.55 -35.96 -5.32
CA PHE A 445 -12.86 -36.36 -5.82
C PHE A 445 -12.85 -36.79 -7.29
N GLY A 446 -11.72 -36.68 -7.98
CA GLY A 446 -11.63 -36.94 -9.42
C GLY A 446 -12.43 -35.95 -10.28
N ALA A 447 -12.82 -34.80 -9.72
CA ALA A 447 -13.64 -33.82 -10.42
C ALA A 447 -12.81 -33.06 -11.47
N HIS A 448 -13.29 -33.07 -12.71
CA HIS A 448 -12.65 -32.44 -13.86
C HIS A 448 -13.05 -30.96 -13.94
N VAL A 449 -12.23 -30.10 -13.32
CA VAL A 449 -12.44 -28.64 -13.39
C VAL A 449 -12.11 -28.07 -14.79
N PHE A 450 -11.27 -28.79 -15.55
CA PHE A 450 -10.99 -28.55 -16.97
C PHE A 450 -11.33 -29.80 -17.78
N HIS A 451 -12.28 -29.70 -18.70
CA HIS A 451 -12.54 -30.74 -19.71
C HIS A 451 -11.63 -30.56 -20.93
N ALA A 452 -10.33 -30.53 -20.68
CA ALA A 452 -9.28 -30.44 -21.68
C ALA A 452 -8.03 -31.18 -21.21
N SER A 453 -7.18 -31.61 -22.14
CA SER A 453 -5.88 -32.18 -21.76
C SER A 453 -5.02 -31.13 -21.03
N ALA A 454 -4.20 -31.55 -20.07
CA ALA A 454 -3.31 -30.65 -19.33
C ALA A 454 -2.41 -29.82 -20.28
N LEU A 455 -1.95 -30.42 -21.39
CA LEU A 455 -1.18 -29.74 -22.42
C LEU A 455 -1.97 -28.64 -23.13
N MET A 456 -3.27 -28.82 -23.36
CA MET A 456 -4.12 -27.77 -23.92
C MET A 456 -4.33 -26.62 -22.92
N VAL A 457 -4.57 -26.95 -21.64
CA VAL A 457 -4.71 -25.94 -20.57
C VAL A 457 -3.46 -25.06 -20.51
N LEU A 458 -2.27 -25.68 -20.43
CA LEU A 458 -0.99 -24.96 -20.39
C LEU A 458 -0.76 -24.10 -21.64
N ALA A 459 -1.20 -24.55 -22.82
CA ALA A 459 -1.05 -23.81 -24.08
C ALA A 459 -1.82 -22.48 -24.12
N TYR A 460 -2.87 -22.33 -23.30
CA TYR A 460 -3.57 -21.05 -23.14
C TYR A 460 -3.14 -20.30 -21.87
N VAL A 461 -2.98 -20.99 -20.74
CA VAL A 461 -2.66 -20.38 -19.44
C VAL A 461 -1.26 -19.75 -19.44
N VAL A 462 -0.24 -20.47 -19.92
CA VAL A 462 1.16 -20.01 -19.82
C VAL A 462 1.38 -18.69 -20.58
N PRO A 463 0.99 -18.55 -21.87
CA PRO A 463 1.13 -17.28 -22.57
C PRO A 463 0.38 -16.13 -21.90
N HIS A 464 -0.83 -16.38 -21.40
CA HIS A 464 -1.62 -15.39 -20.67
C HIS A 464 -0.88 -14.91 -19.41
N LEU A 465 -0.42 -15.83 -18.55
CA LEU A 465 0.28 -15.49 -17.31
C LEU A 465 1.61 -14.76 -17.57
N VAL A 466 2.39 -15.21 -18.54
CA VAL A 466 3.68 -14.59 -18.88
C VAL A 466 3.50 -13.16 -19.39
N ILE A 467 2.59 -12.95 -20.34
CA ILE A 467 2.40 -11.63 -20.96
C ILE A 467 1.75 -10.65 -19.99
N SER A 468 0.76 -11.09 -19.20
CA SER A 468 0.13 -10.25 -18.17
C SER A 468 1.10 -9.89 -17.05
N SER A 469 1.93 -10.83 -16.59
CA SER A 469 2.99 -10.57 -15.62
C SER A 469 4.03 -9.58 -16.15
N LEU A 470 4.41 -9.69 -17.43
CA LEU A 470 5.36 -8.77 -18.06
C LEU A 470 4.78 -7.35 -18.18
N GLY A 471 3.52 -7.23 -18.62
CA GLY A 471 2.81 -5.95 -18.71
C GLY A 471 2.65 -5.29 -17.34
N ALA A 472 2.29 -6.10 -16.32
CA ALA A 472 2.19 -5.64 -14.94
C ALA A 472 3.57 -5.18 -14.43
N SER A 473 4.61 -6.01 -14.52
CA SER A 473 5.98 -5.66 -14.08
C SER A 473 6.49 -4.36 -14.73
N ARG A 474 6.18 -4.14 -16.01
CA ARG A 474 6.55 -2.89 -16.71
C ARG A 474 5.88 -1.64 -16.14
N ILE A 475 4.62 -1.73 -15.74
CA ILE A 475 3.82 -0.58 -15.27
C ILE A 475 4.01 -0.36 -13.77
N GLN A 476 3.92 -1.42 -12.97
CA GLN A 476 3.89 -1.37 -11.51
C GLN A 476 5.16 -1.87 -10.83
N GLY A 477 6.14 -2.42 -11.55
CA GLY A 477 7.33 -3.09 -10.98
C GLY A 477 8.20 -2.24 -10.04
N ARG A 478 8.07 -0.91 -10.10
CA ARG A 478 8.73 0.02 -9.18
C ARG A 478 8.10 0.04 -7.78
N PHE A 479 6.81 -0.26 -7.69
CA PHE A 479 5.99 -0.16 -6.48
C PHE A 479 5.36 -1.50 -6.08
N ARG A 480 5.47 -2.53 -6.92
CA ARG A 480 5.01 -3.88 -6.63
C ARG A 480 5.86 -4.90 -7.38
N HIS A 481 6.56 -5.75 -6.63
CA HIS A 481 7.25 -6.90 -7.20
C HIS A 481 6.26 -8.00 -7.59
N SER A 482 6.59 -8.74 -8.64
CA SER A 482 5.76 -9.86 -9.13
C SER A 482 5.60 -10.94 -8.06
N PHE A 483 4.44 -11.64 -8.06
CA PHE A 483 4.05 -12.72 -7.13
C PHE A 483 3.86 -12.31 -5.66
N TRP A 484 4.40 -11.17 -5.21
CA TRP A 484 4.20 -10.68 -3.84
C TRP A 484 2.75 -10.43 -3.49
N SER A 485 1.94 -9.91 -4.43
CA SER A 485 0.49 -9.71 -4.21
C SER A 485 -0.20 -10.99 -3.76
N GLU A 486 0.27 -12.15 -4.20
CA GLU A 486 -0.33 -13.43 -3.84
C GLU A 486 -0.08 -13.80 -2.38
N VAL A 487 1.08 -13.44 -1.82
CA VAL A 487 1.39 -13.62 -0.40
C VAL A 487 0.49 -12.71 0.45
N TYR A 488 0.40 -11.41 0.08
CA TYR A 488 -0.48 -10.46 0.78
C TYR A 488 -1.95 -10.90 0.74
N GLU A 489 -2.43 -11.26 -0.44
CA GLU A 489 -3.81 -11.72 -0.62
C GLU A 489 -4.07 -13.04 0.09
N THR A 490 -3.13 -13.99 0.11
CA THR A 490 -3.30 -15.27 0.81
C THR A 490 -3.48 -15.07 2.31
N VAL A 491 -2.69 -14.16 2.91
CA VAL A 491 -2.84 -13.78 4.32
C VAL A 491 -4.21 -13.12 4.54
N LEU A 492 -4.59 -12.15 3.72
CA LEU A 492 -5.82 -11.39 3.98
C LEU A 492 -7.12 -12.14 3.59
N ALA A 493 -7.05 -13.07 2.63
CA ALA A 493 -8.22 -13.67 1.97
C ALA A 493 -9.26 -14.22 2.94
N TRP A 494 -8.85 -15.08 3.87
CA TRP A 494 -9.77 -15.71 4.82
C TRP A 494 -10.54 -14.68 5.67
N TYR A 495 -9.88 -13.59 6.04
CA TYR A 495 -10.40 -12.59 6.96
C TYR A 495 -11.32 -11.57 6.29
N VAL A 496 -11.10 -11.25 5.01
CA VAL A 496 -11.88 -10.22 4.31
C VAL A 496 -13.18 -10.75 3.66
N ILE A 497 -13.25 -12.04 3.32
CA ILE A 497 -14.40 -12.62 2.60
C ILE A 497 -15.71 -12.42 3.37
N LEU A 498 -15.77 -12.88 4.62
CA LEU A 498 -17.00 -12.85 5.39
C LEU A 498 -17.49 -11.41 5.65
N PRO A 499 -16.64 -10.46 6.11
CA PRO A 499 -17.05 -9.07 6.25
C PRO A 499 -17.51 -8.41 4.93
N ALA A 500 -16.80 -8.66 3.82
CA ALA A 500 -17.18 -8.10 2.51
C ALA A 500 -18.54 -8.65 2.03
N LEU A 501 -18.75 -9.97 2.13
CA LEU A 501 -20.03 -10.59 1.74
C LEU A 501 -21.18 -10.13 2.65
N GLN A 502 -20.95 -10.07 3.96
CA GLN A 502 -21.95 -9.57 4.92
C GLN A 502 -22.34 -8.12 4.63
N ALA A 503 -21.39 -7.26 4.28
CA ALA A 503 -21.65 -5.87 3.91
C ALA A 503 -22.53 -5.73 2.66
N VAL A 504 -22.33 -6.59 1.65
CA VAL A 504 -23.16 -6.60 0.44
C VAL A 504 -24.56 -7.15 0.70
N LEU A 505 -24.66 -8.26 1.43
CA LEU A 505 -25.93 -8.97 1.66
C LEU A 505 -26.78 -8.29 2.73
N PHE A 506 -26.16 -7.79 3.79
CA PHE A 506 -26.82 -7.22 4.98
C PHE A 506 -26.19 -5.87 5.38
N PRO A 507 -26.39 -4.82 4.56
CA PRO A 507 -25.78 -3.52 4.79
C PRO A 507 -26.36 -2.86 6.05
N GLY A 508 -25.55 -2.69 7.11
CA GLY A 508 -25.95 -2.05 8.37
C GLY A 508 -25.90 -2.93 9.63
N SER A 509 -25.38 -4.16 9.53
CA SER A 509 -25.08 -5.00 10.71
C SER A 509 -23.98 -4.37 11.61
N LYS A 510 -23.99 -4.69 12.91
CA LYS A 510 -23.41 -3.93 14.06
C LYS A 510 -22.02 -3.27 13.89
N GLY A 511 -21.81 -2.24 14.72
CA GLY A 511 -20.67 -1.33 14.74
C GLY A 511 -19.28 -1.97 14.91
N PHE A 512 -18.27 -1.17 14.59
CA PHE A 512 -16.86 -1.53 14.62
C PHE A 512 -16.23 -1.08 15.95
N ASN A 513 -15.41 -1.93 16.56
CA ASN A 513 -14.65 -1.55 17.73
C ASN A 513 -13.32 -0.91 17.28
N VAL A 514 -12.99 0.28 17.79
CA VAL A 514 -11.78 1.01 17.41
C VAL A 514 -10.55 0.12 17.63
N THR A 515 -9.77 -0.07 16.58
CA THR A 515 -8.55 -0.87 16.63
C THR A 515 -7.54 -0.11 17.49
N SER A 516 -7.04 -0.71 18.58
CA SER A 516 -6.01 -0.08 19.39
C SER A 516 -4.74 0.16 18.57
N LYS A 517 -4.28 1.41 18.50
CA LYS A 517 -2.94 1.75 18.01
C LYS A 517 -1.98 1.80 19.20
N GLY A 518 -0.82 1.14 19.10
CA GLY A 518 0.21 1.15 20.15
C GLY A 518 0.43 -0.19 20.86
N GLY A 519 1.69 -0.56 21.10
CA GLY A 519 2.09 -1.80 21.77
C GLY A 519 3.48 -2.31 21.36
N VAL A 520 4.16 -3.02 22.27
CA VAL A 520 5.53 -3.53 22.05
C VAL A 520 5.53 -5.05 22.07
N ILE A 521 6.01 -5.69 20.99
CA ILE A 521 6.20 -7.14 20.93
C ILE A 521 7.53 -7.50 21.60
N ARG A 522 7.48 -7.79 22.91
CA ARG A 522 8.68 -8.03 23.74
C ARG A 522 9.39 -9.35 23.44
N GLN A 523 8.68 -10.36 22.93
CA GLN A 523 9.20 -11.69 22.58
C GLN A 523 8.62 -12.12 21.24
N SER A 524 9.37 -12.90 20.46
CA SER A 524 8.87 -13.49 19.22
C SER A 524 7.89 -14.61 19.52
N PHE A 525 6.75 -14.66 18.83
CA PHE A 525 5.74 -15.70 19.00
C PHE A 525 4.98 -15.95 17.70
N LEU A 526 4.45 -17.16 17.52
CA LEU A 526 3.51 -17.46 16.44
C LEU A 526 2.10 -17.07 16.88
N ASP A 527 1.45 -16.14 16.16
CA ASP A 527 0.05 -15.80 16.40
C ASP A 527 -0.85 -16.93 15.89
N TRP A 528 -1.13 -17.91 16.75
CA TRP A 528 -1.95 -19.09 16.41
C TRP A 528 -3.37 -18.73 15.99
N ALA A 529 -3.94 -17.64 16.50
CA ALA A 529 -5.27 -17.20 16.12
C ALA A 529 -5.29 -16.68 14.68
N MET A 530 -4.24 -15.95 14.28
CA MET A 530 -4.07 -15.48 12.91
C MET A 530 -3.58 -16.59 11.96
N ALA A 531 -2.76 -17.53 12.42
CA ALA A 531 -2.19 -18.57 11.57
C ALA A 531 -3.16 -19.72 11.23
N ARG A 532 -4.19 -19.96 12.08
CA ARG A 532 -5.07 -21.13 11.99
C ARG A 532 -5.67 -21.37 10.60
N PRO A 533 -6.24 -20.39 9.89
CA PRO A 533 -6.85 -20.64 8.59
C PRO A 533 -5.84 -21.11 7.54
N TYR A 534 -4.65 -20.52 7.52
CA TYR A 534 -3.61 -20.89 6.56
C TYR A 534 -3.01 -22.25 6.89
N ILE A 535 -2.88 -22.60 8.17
CA ILE A 535 -2.43 -23.94 8.59
C ILE A 535 -3.44 -25.00 8.14
N VAL A 536 -4.74 -24.76 8.30
CA VAL A 536 -5.78 -25.68 7.82
C VAL A 536 -5.70 -25.86 6.30
N LEU A 537 -5.62 -24.77 5.54
CA LEU A 537 -5.46 -24.82 4.09
C LEU A 537 -4.16 -25.49 3.65
N LEU A 538 -3.07 -25.28 4.41
CA LEU A 538 -1.77 -25.91 4.18
C LEU A 538 -1.86 -27.42 4.39
N LEU A 539 -2.51 -27.89 5.46
CA LEU A 539 -2.72 -29.32 5.70
C LEU A 539 -3.57 -29.97 4.60
N ILE A 540 -4.62 -29.28 4.14
CA ILE A 540 -5.44 -29.74 3.01
C ILE A 540 -4.57 -29.90 1.75
N ASN A 541 -3.75 -28.89 1.42
CA ASN A 541 -2.87 -28.94 0.25
C ASN A 541 -1.75 -30.00 0.40
N LEU A 542 -1.17 -30.17 1.59
CA LEU A 542 -0.19 -31.24 1.86
C LEU A 542 -0.82 -32.63 1.70
N THR A 543 -2.06 -32.80 2.15
CA THR A 543 -2.81 -34.04 1.97
C THR A 543 -3.10 -34.28 0.49
N GLY A 544 -3.52 -33.24 -0.23
CA GLY A 544 -3.69 -33.25 -1.68
C GLY A 544 -2.42 -33.69 -2.41
N PHE A 545 -1.28 -33.12 -2.02
CA PHE A 545 0.02 -33.47 -2.58
C PHE A 545 0.36 -34.96 -2.37
N MET A 546 0.17 -35.48 -1.15
CA MET A 546 0.40 -36.90 -0.85
C MET A 546 -0.53 -37.82 -1.65
N VAL A 547 -1.81 -37.48 -1.77
CA VAL A 547 -2.78 -38.23 -2.58
C VAL A 547 -2.40 -38.21 -4.06
N GLY A 548 -1.97 -37.06 -4.59
CA GLY A 548 -1.52 -36.95 -5.97
C GLY A 548 -0.25 -37.75 -6.27
N VAL A 549 0.73 -37.76 -5.36
CA VAL A 549 1.94 -38.60 -5.49
C VAL A 549 1.57 -40.09 -5.48
N ALA A 550 0.70 -40.50 -4.55
CA ALA A 550 0.22 -41.88 -4.51
C ALA A 550 -0.58 -42.25 -5.77
N GLY A 551 -1.38 -41.31 -6.31
CA GLY A 551 -2.09 -41.46 -7.58
C GLY A 551 -1.14 -41.65 -8.76
N LEU A 552 -0.06 -40.88 -8.83
CA LEU A 552 0.94 -40.99 -9.90
C LEU A 552 1.67 -42.35 -9.88
N ILE A 553 1.92 -42.88 -8.67
CA ILE A 553 2.52 -44.21 -8.50
C ILE A 553 1.54 -45.31 -8.96
N ARG A 554 0.24 -45.16 -8.68
CA ARG A 554 -0.79 -46.15 -9.05
C ARG A 554 -1.15 -46.10 -10.54
N SER A 555 -1.22 -44.90 -11.11
CA SER A 555 -1.66 -44.65 -12.49
C SER A 555 -0.59 -43.87 -13.26
N PRO A 556 0.55 -44.50 -13.65
CA PRO A 556 1.61 -43.83 -14.40
C PRO A 556 1.25 -43.59 -15.88
N GLY A 557 0.09 -44.06 -16.33
CA GLY A 557 -0.35 -43.99 -17.72
C GLY A 557 -0.81 -42.60 -18.18
N TRP A 558 -0.62 -42.33 -19.47
CA TRP A 558 -1.17 -41.16 -20.15
C TRP A 558 -2.66 -41.39 -20.48
N PRO A 559 -3.55 -40.38 -20.35
CA PRO A 559 -3.29 -38.97 -20.02
C PRO A 559 -3.41 -38.63 -18.52
N GLU A 560 -3.88 -39.56 -17.68
CA GLU A 560 -4.17 -39.32 -16.25
C GLU A 560 -2.96 -38.79 -15.48
N ALA A 561 -1.77 -39.35 -15.74
CA ALA A 561 -0.52 -38.90 -15.13
C ALA A 561 -0.23 -37.42 -15.37
N THR A 562 -0.59 -36.86 -16.54
CA THR A 562 -0.37 -35.43 -16.83
C THR A 562 -1.31 -34.51 -16.08
N SER A 563 -2.56 -34.93 -15.89
CA SER A 563 -3.54 -34.18 -15.10
C SER A 563 -3.16 -34.18 -13.61
N ILE A 564 -2.67 -35.31 -13.11
CA ILE A 564 -2.11 -35.42 -11.75
C ILE A 564 -0.91 -34.48 -11.61
N LEU A 565 0.06 -34.55 -12.54
CA LEU A 565 1.25 -33.70 -12.52
C LEU A 565 0.92 -32.21 -12.56
N PHE A 566 -0.02 -31.80 -13.43
CA PHE A 566 -0.51 -30.42 -13.50
C PHE A 566 -1.03 -29.92 -12.16
N ASN A 567 -1.89 -30.72 -11.50
CA ASN A 567 -2.43 -30.36 -10.18
C ASN A 567 -1.34 -30.39 -9.11
N LEU A 568 -0.38 -31.31 -9.16
CA LEU A 568 0.75 -31.35 -8.22
C LEU A 568 1.61 -30.08 -8.31
N VAL A 569 1.89 -29.57 -9.52
CA VAL A 569 2.61 -28.30 -9.70
C VAL A 569 1.84 -27.14 -9.06
N TRP A 570 0.53 -27.06 -9.27
CA TRP A 570 -0.32 -26.05 -8.65
C TRP A 570 -0.31 -26.19 -7.11
N VAL A 571 -0.51 -27.40 -6.59
CA VAL A 571 -0.49 -27.66 -5.13
C VAL A 571 0.86 -27.27 -4.52
N THR A 572 1.98 -27.58 -5.17
CA THR A 572 3.31 -27.15 -4.69
C THR A 572 3.37 -25.63 -4.58
N TYR A 573 2.88 -24.91 -5.58
CA TYR A 573 2.82 -23.45 -5.54
C TYR A 573 1.93 -22.93 -4.40
N ASN A 574 0.76 -23.54 -4.19
CA ASN A 574 -0.14 -23.23 -3.07
C ASN A 574 0.54 -23.47 -1.71
N ILE A 575 1.26 -24.59 -1.54
CA ILE A 575 1.99 -24.91 -0.31
C ILE A 575 3.02 -23.83 -0.02
N MET A 576 3.76 -23.34 -1.03
CA MET A 576 4.76 -22.28 -0.84
C MET A 576 4.11 -20.96 -0.39
N ASN A 577 3.01 -20.55 -1.03
CA ASN A 577 2.28 -19.34 -0.65
C ASN A 577 1.65 -19.43 0.75
N LEU A 578 1.03 -20.56 1.08
CA LEU A 578 0.45 -20.81 2.42
C LEU A 578 1.53 -20.87 3.51
N SER A 579 2.71 -21.40 3.18
CA SER A 579 3.86 -21.42 4.08
C SER A 579 4.44 -20.02 4.30
N ALA A 580 4.50 -19.19 3.25
CA ALA A 580 4.87 -17.78 3.38
C ALA A 580 3.86 -17.03 4.26
N ALA A 581 2.55 -17.25 4.06
CA ALA A 581 1.49 -16.67 4.88
C ALA A 581 1.59 -17.09 6.36
N ALA A 582 1.90 -18.36 6.65
CA ALA A 582 2.18 -18.82 7.99
C ALA A 582 3.44 -18.17 8.60
N GLY A 583 4.48 -17.94 7.79
CA GLY A 583 5.68 -17.20 8.19
C GLY A 583 5.38 -15.74 8.59
N VAL A 584 4.48 -15.06 7.87
CA VAL A 584 4.04 -13.70 8.26
C VAL A 584 3.37 -13.69 9.64
N ALA A 585 2.70 -14.77 10.03
CA ALA A 585 2.08 -14.89 11.36
C ALA A 585 3.10 -15.12 12.50
N SER A 586 4.37 -15.37 12.17
CA SER A 586 5.47 -15.45 13.12
C SER A 586 5.94 -14.04 13.49
N GLU A 587 5.42 -13.51 14.59
CA GLU A 587 5.72 -12.14 15.02
C GLU A 587 7.16 -12.03 15.51
N SER A 588 7.92 -11.17 14.83
CA SER A 588 9.30 -10.88 15.20
C SER A 588 9.39 -9.90 16.38
N ARG A 589 10.40 -10.09 17.23
CA ARG A 589 10.62 -9.25 18.42
C ARG A 589 10.83 -7.79 18.03
N GLN A 590 10.06 -6.88 18.63
CA GLN A 590 10.20 -5.44 18.49
C GLN A 590 10.61 -4.83 19.84
N LEU A 591 11.90 -4.50 19.98
CA LEU A 591 12.45 -3.94 21.22
C LEU A 591 12.24 -2.42 21.37
N ARG A 592 11.99 -1.70 20.28
CA ARG A 592 11.95 -0.24 20.24
C ARG A 592 10.52 0.27 20.08
N LEU A 593 10.12 1.20 20.97
CA LEU A 593 8.86 1.95 20.90
C LEU A 593 8.84 2.94 19.73
N ALA A 594 9.94 3.68 19.52
CA ALA A 594 10.07 4.63 18.44
C ALA A 594 10.93 4.04 17.29
N PRO A 595 10.39 3.92 16.07
CA PRO A 595 11.17 3.56 14.89
C PRO A 595 12.29 4.58 14.63
N ARG A 596 13.42 4.10 14.09
CA ARG A 596 14.55 4.95 13.70
C ARG A 596 14.60 5.12 12.19
N VAL A 597 14.87 6.34 11.74
CA VAL A 597 15.03 6.71 10.33
C VAL A 597 16.50 6.92 10.03
N GLN A 598 17.04 6.16 9.09
CA GLN A 598 18.43 6.30 8.62
C GLN A 598 18.59 7.58 7.80
N ILE A 599 19.56 8.42 8.17
CA ILE A 599 19.91 9.65 7.44
C ILE A 599 21.34 10.07 7.77
N GLU A 600 22.01 10.64 6.77
CA GLU A 600 23.30 11.30 6.94
C GLU A 600 23.10 12.81 6.90
N LEU A 601 23.25 13.45 8.06
CA LEU A 601 23.23 14.89 8.24
C LEU A 601 24.52 15.36 8.90
N PRO A 602 25.05 16.54 8.53
CA PRO A 602 26.12 17.16 9.29
C PRO A 602 25.64 17.44 10.72
N ALA A 603 26.44 17.03 11.69
CA ALA A 603 26.16 17.22 13.11
C ALA A 603 27.47 17.56 13.84
N ALA A 604 27.38 17.98 15.10
CA ALA A 604 28.54 18.13 15.96
C ALA A 604 28.21 17.65 17.37
N VAL A 605 29.18 17.03 18.03
CA VAL A 605 29.15 16.74 19.46
C VAL A 605 29.92 17.83 20.18
N ILE A 606 29.31 18.42 21.19
CA ILE A 606 29.90 19.45 22.04
C ILE A 606 29.97 18.86 23.45
N HIS A 607 31.20 18.69 23.93
CA HIS A 607 31.49 18.18 25.27
C HIS A 607 31.29 19.28 26.33
N ALA A 608 31.26 18.88 27.60
CA ALA A 608 31.09 19.80 28.73
C ALA A 608 32.25 20.81 28.87
N ASP A 609 33.43 20.47 28.35
CA ASP A 609 34.61 21.33 28.29
C ASP A 609 34.57 22.35 27.12
N GLY A 610 33.51 22.30 26.29
CA GLY A 610 33.35 23.14 25.10
C GLY A 610 34.01 22.57 23.84
N THR A 611 34.66 21.40 23.91
CA THR A 611 35.27 20.76 22.75
C THR A 611 34.19 20.36 21.75
N ARG A 612 34.30 20.87 20.52
CA ARG A 612 33.39 20.57 19.41
C ARG A 612 34.03 19.56 18.46
N ILE A 613 33.30 18.48 18.19
CA ILE A 613 33.70 17.42 17.26
C ILE A 613 32.65 17.34 16.16
N ASP A 614 33.02 17.79 14.97
CA ASP A 614 32.14 17.67 13.81
C ASP A 614 32.02 16.20 13.38
N CYS A 615 30.81 15.78 13.07
CA CYS A 615 30.45 14.39 12.83
C CYS A 615 29.25 14.29 11.87
N GLN A 616 28.76 13.07 11.67
CA GLN A 616 27.55 12.84 10.87
C GLN A 616 26.52 12.04 11.66
N THR A 617 25.24 12.30 11.43
CA THR A 617 24.20 11.40 11.90
C THR A 617 24.23 10.08 11.12
N SER A 618 23.88 8.97 11.78
CA SER A 618 23.53 7.70 11.10
C SER A 618 22.03 7.52 10.99
N ASP A 619 21.31 7.88 12.05
CA ASP A 619 19.88 7.70 12.18
C ASP A 619 19.30 8.57 13.29
N TYR A 620 17.99 8.78 13.25
CA TYR A 620 17.27 9.52 14.29
C TYR A 620 15.96 8.83 14.66
N SER A 621 15.46 9.09 15.86
CA SER A 621 14.09 8.82 16.27
C SER A 621 13.53 10.01 17.04
N HIS A 622 12.30 9.91 17.53
CA HIS A 622 11.71 10.96 18.34
C HIS A 622 12.54 11.28 19.60
N GLY A 623 13.12 10.27 20.26
CA GLY A 623 13.82 10.42 21.54
C GLY A 623 15.33 10.15 21.50
N GLY A 624 15.94 10.06 20.33
CA GLY A 624 17.38 9.81 20.25
C GLY A 624 17.97 9.92 18.86
N LEU A 625 19.29 9.88 18.81
CA LEU A 625 20.08 10.11 17.61
C LEU A 625 21.28 9.14 17.58
N GLY A 626 21.60 8.62 16.41
CA GLY A 626 22.85 7.91 16.13
C GLY A 626 23.81 8.85 15.42
N LEU A 627 25.08 8.85 15.84
CA LEU A 627 26.15 9.67 15.29
C LEU A 627 27.36 8.80 14.97
N VAL A 628 28.11 9.21 13.95
CA VAL A 628 29.37 8.60 13.52
C VAL A 628 30.45 9.65 13.63
N LEU A 629 31.36 9.44 14.58
CA LEU A 629 32.49 10.33 14.85
C LEU A 629 33.64 10.10 13.85
N PRO A 630 34.50 11.11 13.61
CA PRO A 630 35.74 10.96 12.85
C PRO A 630 36.70 9.93 13.44
N GLU A 631 37.62 9.41 12.63
CA GLU A 631 38.69 8.53 13.13
C GLU A 631 39.61 9.28 14.11
N GLY A 632 39.92 8.63 15.24
CA GLY A 632 40.78 9.19 16.28
C GLY A 632 40.13 10.25 17.17
N ALA A 633 38.84 10.56 16.99
CA ALA A 633 38.12 11.47 17.88
C ALA A 633 37.97 10.86 19.28
N PRO A 634 38.09 11.66 20.36
CA PRO A 634 37.83 11.19 21.72
C PRO A 634 36.38 10.69 21.82
N LEU A 635 36.22 9.47 22.32
CA LEU A 635 34.90 8.84 22.46
C LEU A 635 34.33 9.21 23.84
N PRO A 636 33.10 9.75 23.91
CA PRO A 636 32.43 9.93 25.19
C PRO A 636 32.10 8.58 25.82
N GLU A 637 31.94 8.56 27.14
CA GLU A 637 31.57 7.37 27.91
C GLU A 637 30.04 7.24 28.03
N HIS A 638 29.58 6.04 28.39
CA HIS A 638 28.16 5.81 28.65
C HIS A 638 27.70 6.66 29.84
N GLY A 639 26.62 7.42 29.66
CA GLY A 639 26.06 8.32 30.68
C GLY A 639 26.59 9.75 30.61
N ASP A 640 27.56 10.03 29.73
CA ASP A 640 28.05 11.39 29.53
C ASP A 640 26.92 12.30 29.05
N ARG A 641 26.80 13.48 29.70
CA ARG A 641 25.94 14.56 29.24
C ARG A 641 26.69 15.40 28.24
N ILE A 642 26.22 15.34 27.00
CA ILE A 642 26.79 16.08 25.88
C ILE A 642 25.72 16.98 25.26
N THR A 643 26.17 17.89 24.43
CA THR A 643 25.28 18.68 23.60
C THR A 643 25.49 18.26 22.15
N VAL A 644 24.40 18.05 21.41
CA VAL A 644 24.47 17.71 20.00
C VAL A 644 23.89 18.83 19.17
N ALA A 645 24.67 19.30 18.19
CA ALA A 645 24.21 20.24 17.19
C ALA A 645 23.86 19.48 15.91
N VAL A 646 22.69 19.76 15.32
CA VAL A 646 22.32 19.28 13.99
C VAL A 646 22.29 20.48 13.05
N LEU A 647 23.09 20.41 11.98
CA LEU A 647 23.21 21.51 11.03
C LEU A 647 22.23 21.31 9.87
N ARG A 648 21.47 22.36 9.57
CA ARG A 648 20.50 22.42 8.47
C ARG A 648 20.65 23.72 7.70
N ASP A 649 21.25 23.63 6.52
CA ASP A 649 21.60 24.79 5.69
C ASP A 649 22.41 25.80 6.53
N ASP A 650 21.87 27.00 6.79
CA ASP A 650 22.50 28.06 7.60
C ASP A 650 22.06 28.07 9.08
N TYR A 651 21.27 27.07 9.50
CA TYR A 651 20.76 26.96 10.88
C TYR A 651 21.46 25.83 11.64
N GLU A 652 21.79 26.11 12.89
CA GLU A 652 22.34 25.15 13.84
C GLU A 652 21.37 25.00 15.01
N ASP A 653 20.73 23.85 15.11
CA ASP A 653 19.83 23.52 16.22
C ASP A 653 20.58 22.65 17.23
N VAL A 654 20.50 23.03 18.52
CA VAL A 654 21.34 22.47 19.59
C VAL A 654 20.47 21.78 20.64
N PHE A 655 20.85 20.55 21.00
CA PHE A 655 20.04 19.68 21.86
C PHE A 655 20.88 19.08 22.99
N PRO A 656 20.41 19.15 24.25
CA PRO A 656 21.03 18.41 25.34
C PRO A 656 20.76 16.92 25.15
N ALA A 657 21.80 16.10 25.29
CA ALA A 657 21.72 14.66 25.05
C ALA A 657 22.54 13.87 26.07
N GLU A 658 22.18 12.60 26.25
CA GLU A 658 22.90 11.66 27.10
C GLU A 658 23.38 10.48 26.27
N VAL A 659 24.64 10.10 26.44
CA VAL A 659 25.24 8.98 25.70
C VAL A 659 24.73 7.65 26.25
N GLN A 660 24.09 6.86 25.39
CA GLN A 660 23.49 5.56 25.75
C GLN A 660 24.29 4.37 25.24
N VAL A 661 24.99 4.50 24.11
CA VAL A 661 25.74 3.41 23.50
C VAL A 661 26.98 3.99 22.82
N CYS A 662 28.14 3.40 23.09
CA CYS A 662 29.37 3.66 22.34
C CYS A 662 29.89 2.35 21.74
N ARG A 663 30.04 2.31 20.41
CA ARG A 663 30.57 1.14 19.68
C ARG A 663 31.53 1.61 18.59
N GLY A 664 32.82 1.56 18.88
CA GLY A 664 33.84 2.10 17.99
C GLY A 664 33.55 3.58 17.72
N ARG A 665 33.43 3.96 16.44
CA ARG A 665 33.10 5.34 16.03
C ARG A 665 31.62 5.71 16.12
N THR A 666 30.74 4.75 16.40
CA THR A 666 29.29 5.00 16.44
C THR A 666 28.86 5.26 17.86
N ILE A 667 28.22 6.40 18.09
CA ILE A 667 27.60 6.75 19.37
C ILE A 667 26.09 6.85 19.20
N GLY A 668 25.35 6.37 20.18
CA GLY A 668 23.91 6.51 20.28
C GLY A 668 23.57 7.38 21.48
N VAL A 669 22.82 8.44 21.26
CA VAL A 669 22.40 9.39 22.29
C VAL A 669 20.89 9.36 22.47
N SER A 670 20.41 9.67 23.66
CA SER A 670 19.01 9.93 23.98
C SER A 670 18.79 11.38 24.37
N PHE A 671 17.54 11.84 24.25
CA PHE A 671 17.13 13.15 24.72
C PHE A 671 16.25 12.97 25.97
N PRO A 672 16.80 13.06 27.19
CA PRO A 672 16.07 12.73 28.41
C PRO A 672 14.89 13.67 28.67
N THR A 673 15.06 14.98 28.47
CA THR A 673 13.96 15.96 28.55
C THR A 673 14.22 17.10 27.57
N LEU A 674 13.29 17.32 26.64
CA LEU A 674 13.30 18.48 25.75
C LEU A 674 12.13 19.40 26.10
N THR A 675 12.37 20.71 26.00
CA THR A 675 11.28 21.69 26.03
C THR A 675 10.45 21.59 24.74
N ILE A 676 9.21 22.09 24.75
CA ILE A 676 8.35 22.16 23.54
C ILE A 676 9.08 22.83 22.37
N ALA A 677 9.81 23.91 22.64
CA ALA A 677 10.57 24.63 21.62
C ALA A 677 11.70 23.78 21.04
N GLN A 678 12.44 23.05 21.89
CA GLN A 678 13.48 22.12 21.43
C GLN A 678 12.91 20.92 20.69
N GLU A 679 11.77 20.37 21.12
CA GLU A 679 11.12 19.29 20.35
C GLU A 679 10.66 19.77 18.98
N ARG A 680 10.09 20.97 18.90
CA ARG A 680 9.71 21.58 17.63
C ARG A 680 10.94 21.77 16.74
N ALA A 681 12.06 22.27 17.28
CA ALA A 681 13.32 22.40 16.55
C ALA A 681 13.85 21.03 16.09
N TRP A 682 13.83 20.02 16.95
CA TRP A 682 14.24 18.64 16.64
C TRP A 682 13.45 18.05 15.49
N ILE A 683 12.12 18.18 15.54
CA ILE A 683 11.21 17.72 14.48
C ILE A 683 11.48 18.46 13.18
N GLY A 684 11.71 19.79 13.24
CA GLY A 684 12.05 20.62 12.08
C GLY A 684 13.39 20.25 11.43
N ALA A 685 14.38 19.89 12.23
CA ALA A 685 15.70 19.46 11.77
C ALA A 685 15.69 18.05 11.16
N THR A 686 14.71 17.21 11.53
CA THR A 686 14.69 15.78 11.18
C THR A 686 13.48 15.39 10.34
N PHE A 687 12.34 15.10 10.96
CA PHE A 687 11.15 14.56 10.30
C PHE A 687 10.49 15.54 9.33
N SER A 688 10.42 16.83 9.70
CA SER A 688 9.63 17.84 8.98
C SER A 688 10.40 18.63 7.93
N ARG A 689 11.57 18.17 7.50
CA ARG A 689 12.29 18.80 6.38
C ARG A 689 11.49 18.70 5.09
N ALA A 690 11.64 19.69 4.23
CA ALA A 690 10.92 19.75 2.95
C ALA A 690 11.32 18.62 1.98
N ASP A 691 12.51 18.03 2.15
CA ASP A 691 13.02 16.94 1.33
C ASP A 691 12.92 15.56 1.99
N SER A 692 12.36 15.49 3.21
CA SER A 692 12.11 14.22 3.89
C SER A 692 11.23 13.32 3.02
N TRP A 693 11.49 12.01 3.11
CA TRP A 693 10.71 10.92 2.48
C TRP A 693 10.78 10.84 0.94
N ILE A 694 11.17 11.90 0.24
CA ILE A 694 11.27 11.93 -1.23
C ILE A 694 12.31 10.91 -1.73
N ALA A 695 13.46 10.81 -1.05
CA ALA A 695 14.55 9.93 -1.47
C ALA A 695 14.21 8.43 -1.35
N SER A 696 13.35 8.06 -0.40
CA SER A 696 12.89 6.67 -0.23
C SER A 696 11.77 6.27 -1.18
N TRP A 697 11.07 7.24 -1.79
CA TRP A 697 9.86 6.97 -2.57
C TRP A 697 10.15 6.33 -3.94
N GLY A 698 9.73 5.08 -4.08
CA GLY A 698 9.96 4.28 -5.29
C GLY A 698 11.44 4.10 -5.60
N SER A 699 12.34 4.13 -4.60
CA SER A 699 13.78 3.84 -4.78
C SER A 699 14.14 2.37 -4.51
N TYR A 700 13.13 1.50 -4.48
CA TYR A 700 13.29 0.05 -4.39
C TYR A 700 14.03 -0.51 -5.61
N ARG A 701 14.56 -1.73 -5.44
CA ARG A 701 15.12 -2.49 -6.56
C ARG A 701 14.04 -2.72 -7.62
N PRO A 702 14.33 -2.54 -8.92
CA PRO A 702 13.37 -2.84 -9.98
C PRO A 702 12.93 -4.31 -9.95
N ASP A 703 11.63 -4.54 -10.19
CA ASP A 703 11.08 -5.89 -10.30
C ASP A 703 11.71 -6.68 -11.45
N ARG A 704 11.88 -7.99 -11.22
CA ARG A 704 12.24 -8.96 -12.25
C ARG A 704 11.41 -10.23 -12.00
N PRO A 705 10.39 -10.53 -12.82
CA PRO A 705 9.38 -11.53 -12.47
C PRO A 705 9.93 -12.88 -12.00
N LEU A 706 10.92 -13.44 -12.73
CA LEU A 706 11.55 -14.71 -12.36
C LEU A 706 12.29 -14.65 -11.03
N ARG A 707 13.01 -13.55 -10.76
CA ARG A 707 13.72 -13.36 -9.49
C ARG A 707 12.71 -13.24 -8.34
N SER A 708 11.67 -12.43 -8.52
CA SER A 708 10.63 -12.23 -7.51
C SER A 708 9.88 -13.54 -7.22
N LEU A 709 9.65 -14.38 -8.22
CA LEU A 709 9.14 -15.74 -8.03
C LEU A 709 10.04 -16.56 -7.10
N PHE A 710 11.35 -16.63 -7.38
CA PHE A 710 12.29 -17.36 -6.53
C PHE A 710 12.42 -16.76 -5.12
N GLU A 711 12.29 -15.44 -4.97
CA GLU A 711 12.27 -14.78 -3.66
C GLU A 711 11.03 -15.19 -2.85
N VAL A 712 9.84 -15.21 -3.45
CA VAL A 712 8.59 -15.68 -2.81
C VAL A 712 8.67 -17.16 -2.45
N LEU A 713 9.15 -18.01 -3.36
CA LEU A 713 9.37 -19.45 -3.09
C LEU A 713 10.37 -19.65 -1.94
N GLY A 714 11.45 -18.88 -1.90
CA GLY A 714 12.43 -18.91 -0.82
C GLY A 714 11.85 -18.50 0.53
N ILE A 715 10.96 -17.50 0.55
CA ILE A 715 10.19 -17.12 1.74
C ILE A 715 9.24 -18.25 2.15
N GLY A 716 8.54 -18.87 1.20
CA GLY A 716 7.68 -20.02 1.47
C GLY A 716 8.42 -21.17 2.15
N MET A 717 9.61 -21.52 1.66
CA MET A 717 10.46 -22.54 2.28
C MET A 717 10.91 -22.16 3.71
N ARG A 718 11.31 -20.90 3.93
CA ARG A 718 11.67 -20.41 5.27
C ARG A 718 10.48 -20.46 6.24
N GLY A 719 9.31 -19.99 5.80
CA GLY A 719 8.08 -20.03 6.58
C GLY A 719 7.65 -21.45 6.94
N PHE A 720 7.80 -22.40 6.01
CA PHE A 720 7.57 -23.83 6.29
C PHE A 720 8.52 -24.35 7.37
N GLY A 721 9.82 -24.03 7.28
CA GLY A 721 10.82 -24.42 8.27
C GLY A 721 10.60 -23.79 9.66
N GLU A 722 10.12 -22.55 9.72
CA GLU A 722 9.70 -21.90 10.97
C GLU A 722 8.48 -22.55 11.61
N LEU A 723 7.45 -22.81 10.81
CA LEU A 723 6.25 -23.50 11.29
C LEU A 723 6.59 -24.89 11.83
N PHE A 724 7.45 -25.64 11.12
CA PHE A 724 7.93 -26.95 11.56
C PHE A 724 8.69 -26.83 12.89
N ARG A 725 9.61 -25.87 13.04
CA ARG A 725 10.30 -25.63 14.31
C ARG A 725 9.33 -25.33 15.45
N HIS A 726 8.33 -24.47 15.24
CA HIS A 726 7.34 -24.16 16.28
C HIS A 726 6.47 -25.35 16.67
N LEU A 727 6.05 -26.18 15.71
CA LEU A 727 5.24 -27.38 15.97
C LEU A 727 6.02 -28.47 16.70
N PHE A 728 7.26 -28.75 16.29
CA PHE A 728 8.02 -29.90 16.79
C PHE A 728 8.98 -29.56 17.96
N LEU A 729 9.59 -28.36 17.99
CA LEU A 729 10.49 -27.95 19.08
C LEU A 729 9.75 -27.22 20.21
N GLY A 730 8.72 -26.41 19.88
CA GLY A 730 7.88 -25.74 20.88
C GLY A 730 7.06 -26.71 21.75
N GLY A 731 6.73 -27.89 21.21
CA GLY A 731 6.13 -28.98 21.98
C GLY A 731 7.05 -29.53 23.07
N ARG A 732 8.37 -29.56 22.84
CA ARG A 732 9.36 -30.02 23.83
C ARG A 732 9.53 -29.03 24.99
N GLU A 733 9.49 -27.72 24.74
CA GLU A 733 9.55 -26.72 25.81
C GLU A 733 8.27 -26.67 26.66
N ARG A 734 7.09 -26.92 26.06
CA ARG A 734 5.84 -27.05 26.81
C ARG A 734 5.77 -28.32 27.66
N LEU A 735 6.33 -29.43 27.17
CA LEU A 735 6.45 -30.68 27.94
C LEU A 735 7.52 -30.59 29.04
N GLY A 736 8.57 -29.76 28.86
CA GLY A 736 9.63 -29.54 29.86
C GLY A 736 9.30 -28.50 30.95
N ARG A 737 8.24 -27.70 30.79
CA ARG A 737 7.78 -26.71 31.79
C ARG A 737 6.62 -27.18 32.69
N SER A 738 6.13 -28.40 32.51
CA SER A 738 5.05 -28.96 33.33
C SER A 738 5.50 -29.45 34.73
N SER A 739 6.73 -29.14 35.17
CA SER A 739 7.28 -29.59 36.46
C SER A 739 7.87 -28.47 37.34
N ALA A 740 7.43 -27.22 37.19
CA ALA A 740 7.81 -26.13 38.10
C ALA A 740 6.57 -25.35 38.56
N ASP A 741 6.46 -25.17 39.88
CA ASP A 741 5.28 -24.74 40.66
C ASP A 741 4.49 -23.51 40.16
N PRO A 742 3.14 -23.54 40.20
CA PRO A 742 2.27 -22.42 39.85
C PRO A 742 1.95 -21.52 41.06
N ALA A 743 2.97 -20.94 41.69
CA ALA A 743 2.78 -20.05 42.84
C ALA A 743 3.68 -18.82 42.79
N SER A 744 3.46 -17.88 41.86
CA SER A 744 3.97 -16.49 41.97
C SER A 744 3.49 -15.55 40.85
N ASP A 745 2.20 -15.51 40.51
CA ASP A 745 1.73 -14.45 39.57
C ASP A 745 0.28 -13.98 39.79
N LEU A 746 -0.09 -13.78 41.04
CA LEU A 746 -1.30 -13.04 41.43
C LEU A 746 -0.90 -11.76 42.16
N GLY A 747 -0.66 -10.70 41.39
CA GLY A 747 -0.37 -9.36 41.89
C GLY A 747 -1.12 -8.26 41.12
N THR A 748 -2.19 -7.76 41.74
CA THR A 748 -2.81 -6.43 41.60
C THR A 748 -3.42 -6.03 40.23
N LYS A 749 -4.70 -6.41 40.05
CA LYS A 749 -5.73 -5.51 39.53
C LYS A 749 -6.45 -4.86 40.72
N GLN A 750 -6.47 -3.53 40.82
CA GLN A 750 -7.54 -2.79 41.51
C GLN A 750 -7.56 -1.31 41.08
N SER A 751 -8.80 -0.83 40.91
CA SER A 751 -9.34 0.51 40.61
C SER A 751 -8.91 1.21 39.34
#